data_AF-F0IG23-F1
#
_entry.id   AF-F0IG23-F1
#
_cell.length_a   1.000
_cell.length_b   1.000
_cell.length_c   1.000
_cell.angle_alpha   90.00
_cell.angle_beta   90.00
_cell.angle_gamma   90.00
#
_symmetry.space_group_name_H-M   'P 1'
#
loop_
_entity.id
_entity.type
_entity.pdbx_description
1 polymer ?
#
loop_
_entity_poly.entity_id
_entity_poly.type
_entity_poly.pdbx_seq_one_letter_code
_entity_poly.pdbx_strand_id
1 'polypeptide(L)'
;EYIAYDFHRSEVYRKDAESACCEYKNNPIQTDAKNASKKLFKKIPQKYHSATSLEQSDIDLEEVVRQEKDLRELSLKVTGRSRDPRLRMNTFACLTDINAHAMETYRVIKISHYHSGMNYENSFEAIPMMRTPADYNAEAFPKAEQQPAIVKDNNDPQGMGRVRVQFFWQKGEQLSPWIRMIQPYAGSGKGFYFIPEVGEEVMVDFENGNAERPFVLGAHYNGAAKSGYNPTTKAIHTQSGTKILLNDAEGSVRIEDASRNIYEMDGQGNINLYAPNNICMNAGKNFDLSVGNNLNFTVGGQATMQILQQMIMETPLLRQIVAEYEARLGNALLSSDNLMKIEAKETNVAGVEKLFIHSDELATVNSKGLLEVKGQQGTKHSNKAEEYEIIETLPDTYVLVHFRTKKDWKGEFGFDCYKENSNVKGINDTEKYIDLIGKYYSKTDAEMQIEKQNNPSNTYSSFFISNPNSWYVNRGGNIIENFKLDGTQYGHSDESQNKLRKDFSLFNFKIKNKNGIEQNFTHYKSFIALFPKTENYGVSEAEIELQIKFLSKEKPDYLVFKLNDETKELTADHYFIGIDRLKIERPKSGKRETIKITCKAFQVIDKNGQGIKFDKDIDIKIYAIKVDEKGNKTENLAGCITMIAPIVKTINILPVYIKTIMRDYIISKDNNFNFLKKALGQALIKVNLLEKDPNSAQGESFCLNLPAPYPFTIVSKTITDNNGLDNFVKNEFERKYSTVYTNYFKLYFLDLEYKEPNTEGAGGYFDSVSKCVMLFNGHQKETIAHECLHALGLPHSFYYPSEIYKSRMEEKIRDKNFFVFKAMETNNIMDYSHLGVNPVTKNRIDSPKERYLTWHWQWLIVRESTLLE
;
A
#
# COMPACT_ATOMS: atom_id res chain seq x y z
N GLU A 1 -23.91 47.28 25.44
CA GLU A 1 -22.71 46.74 24.79
C GLU A 1 -22.48 47.47 23.48
N TYR A 2 -21.24 47.87 23.22
CA TYR A 2 -20.81 48.41 21.93
C TYR A 2 -19.94 47.37 21.22
N ILE A 3 -20.16 47.20 19.92
CA ILE A 3 -19.50 46.17 19.11
C ILE A 3 -18.81 46.84 17.92
N ALA A 4 -17.52 46.56 17.71
CA ALA A 4 -16.78 46.98 16.51
C ALA A 4 -16.07 45.77 15.90
N TYR A 5 -15.98 45.71 14.57
CA TYR A 5 -15.23 44.67 13.86
C TYR A 5 -13.97 45.26 13.23
N ASP A 6 -12.82 44.65 13.56
CA ASP A 6 -11.53 44.93 12.93
C ASP A 6 -11.26 43.87 11.88
N PHE A 7 -11.33 44.28 10.61
CA PHE A 7 -11.12 43.37 9.50
C PHE A 7 -9.64 43.04 9.23
N HIS A 8 -8.68 43.80 9.76
CA HIS A 8 -7.25 43.49 9.64
C HIS A 8 -6.87 42.33 10.56
N ARG A 9 -7.46 42.30 11.76
CA ARG A 9 -7.25 41.22 12.75
C ARG A 9 -8.30 40.12 12.68
N SER A 10 -9.40 40.36 11.98
CA SER A 10 -10.59 39.50 12.01
C SER A 10 -11.15 39.31 13.43
N GLU A 11 -11.09 40.36 14.25
CA GLU A 11 -11.52 40.36 15.65
C GLU A 11 -12.77 41.22 15.84
N VAL A 12 -13.65 40.78 16.75
CA VAL A 12 -14.81 41.56 17.18
C VAL A 12 -14.51 42.11 18.57
N TYR A 13 -14.35 43.43 18.66
CA TYR A 13 -14.20 44.13 19.93
C TYR A 13 -15.56 44.41 20.55
N ARG A 14 -15.68 44.10 21.84
CA ARG A 14 -16.89 44.30 22.65
C ARG A 14 -16.53 45.07 23.91
N LYS A 15 -17.22 46.17 24.15
CA LYS A 15 -17.04 46.97 25.37
C LYS A 15 -18.38 47.29 25.99
N ASP A 16 -18.47 47.05 27.30
CA ASP A 16 -19.64 47.38 28.10
C ASP A 16 -19.43 48.65 28.91
N ALA A 17 -20.53 49.31 29.29
CA ALA A 17 -20.48 50.52 30.11
C ALA A 17 -19.80 50.29 31.48
N GLU A 18 -19.74 49.04 31.96
CA GLU A 18 -19.03 48.66 33.18
C GLU A 18 -17.51 48.65 33.01
N SER A 19 -17.03 48.45 31.77
CA SER A 19 -15.59 48.38 31.45
C SER A 19 -14.89 49.75 31.41
N ALA A 20 -15.66 50.84 31.29
CA ALA A 20 -15.11 52.20 31.33
C ALA A 20 -15.20 52.80 32.75
N CYS A 21 -14.05 53.17 33.32
CA CYS A 21 -13.98 53.81 34.64
C CYS A 21 -14.47 55.27 34.55
N CYS A 22 -15.43 55.63 35.41
CA CYS A 22 -15.90 57.01 35.59
C CYS A 22 -15.40 57.56 36.93
N GLU A 23 -15.40 58.88 37.06
CA GLU A 23 -15.05 59.55 38.31
C GLU A 23 -16.14 59.24 39.38
N TYR A 24 -15.78 58.46 40.40
CA TYR A 24 -16.75 58.01 41.40
C TYR A 24 -17.17 59.15 42.35
N LYS A 25 -18.45 59.53 42.33
CA LYS A 25 -19.08 60.35 43.37
C LYS A 25 -20.46 59.80 43.75
N ASN A 26 -20.71 59.67 45.05
CA ASN A 26 -22.01 59.27 45.59
C ASN A 26 -22.94 60.49 45.66
N ASN A 27 -23.74 60.72 44.61
CA ASN A 27 -24.88 61.66 44.67
C ASN A 27 -26.18 60.85 44.93
N PRO A 28 -26.91 61.11 46.04
CA PRO A 28 -28.14 60.38 46.37
C PRO A 28 -29.23 60.48 45.28
N ILE A 29 -29.41 61.65 44.67
CA ILE A 29 -30.43 61.89 43.64
C ILE A 29 -30.10 61.11 42.36
N GLN A 30 -28.83 61.11 41.96
CA GLN A 30 -28.37 60.34 40.81
C GLN A 30 -28.46 58.82 41.05
N THR A 31 -28.22 58.38 42.29
CA THR A 31 -28.36 56.99 42.72
C THR A 31 -29.81 56.52 42.59
N ASP A 32 -30.77 57.34 43.03
CA ASP A 32 -32.19 57.04 42.90
C ASP A 32 -32.65 57.00 41.44
N ALA A 33 -32.20 57.97 40.62
CA ALA A 33 -32.48 57.98 39.18
C ALA A 33 -31.92 56.74 38.47
N LYS A 34 -30.69 56.32 38.81
CA LYS A 34 -30.06 55.10 38.27
C LYS A 34 -30.83 53.84 38.70
N ASN A 35 -31.26 53.77 39.96
CA ASN A 35 -32.05 52.66 40.48
C ASN A 35 -33.44 52.57 39.81
N ALA A 36 -34.10 53.70 39.56
CA ALA A 36 -35.36 53.75 38.82
C ALA A 36 -35.18 53.32 37.35
N SER A 37 -34.12 53.81 36.68
CA SER A 37 -33.78 53.42 35.31
C SER A 37 -33.52 51.92 35.18
N LYS A 38 -32.81 51.30 36.13
CA LYS A 38 -32.57 49.84 36.17
C LYS A 38 -33.87 49.02 36.28
N LYS A 39 -34.92 49.56 36.93
CA LYS A 39 -36.23 48.90 37.03
C LYS A 39 -37.02 48.96 35.71
N LEU A 40 -36.90 50.07 34.99
CA LEU A 40 -37.61 50.32 33.74
C LEU A 40 -36.96 49.63 32.53
N PHE A 41 -35.62 49.69 32.42
CA PHE A 41 -34.87 49.16 31.28
C PHE A 41 -34.14 47.87 31.66
N LYS A 42 -34.78 46.73 31.39
CA LYS A 42 -34.26 45.39 31.72
C LYS A 42 -33.37 44.77 30.64
N LYS A 43 -33.32 45.35 29.43
CA LYS A 43 -32.52 44.86 28.30
C LYS A 43 -31.31 45.75 28.08
N ILE A 44 -30.16 45.14 27.84
CA ILE A 44 -28.94 45.84 27.43
C ILE A 44 -28.99 46.00 25.90
N PRO A 45 -29.05 47.23 25.35
CA PRO A 45 -28.97 47.42 23.91
C PRO A 45 -27.55 47.14 23.40
N GLN A 46 -27.48 46.54 22.21
CA GLN A 46 -26.26 46.39 21.43
C GLN A 46 -26.21 47.48 20.37
N LYS A 47 -25.12 48.24 20.32
CA LYS A 47 -24.89 49.29 19.31
C LYS A 47 -23.64 48.93 18.52
N TYR A 48 -23.76 48.80 17.20
CA TYR A 48 -22.61 48.65 16.33
C TYR A 48 -21.91 50.00 16.20
N HIS A 49 -20.62 50.04 16.49
CA HIS A 49 -19.79 51.22 16.36
C HIS A 49 -18.84 51.06 15.17
N SER A 50 -18.93 52.01 14.26
CA SER A 50 -18.05 52.12 13.11
C SER A 50 -16.88 53.01 13.53
N ALA A 51 -15.82 52.41 14.11
CA ALA A 51 -14.61 53.13 14.53
C ALA A 51 -14.00 53.98 13.40
N THR A 52 -13.56 55.19 13.70
CA THR A 52 -12.97 56.08 12.69
C THR A 52 -11.58 55.58 12.28
N SER A 53 -10.83 54.97 13.21
CA SER A 53 -9.53 54.34 12.94
C SER A 53 -9.67 52.85 12.64
N LEU A 54 -9.06 52.42 11.53
CA LEU A 54 -8.98 51.01 11.16
C LEU A 54 -7.99 50.22 12.04
N GLU A 55 -7.00 50.89 12.65
CA GLU A 55 -5.93 50.24 13.43
C GLU A 55 -6.14 50.29 14.95
N GLN A 56 -7.00 51.20 15.43
CA GLN A 56 -7.22 51.45 16.88
C GLN A 56 -8.65 51.17 17.33
N SER A 57 -9.32 50.21 16.67
CA SER A 57 -10.74 49.92 16.89
C SER A 57 -11.11 49.65 18.37
N ASP A 58 -10.25 49.00 19.16
CA ASP A 58 -10.54 48.74 20.59
C ASP A 58 -10.42 49.99 21.47
N ILE A 59 -9.44 50.86 21.18
CA ILE A 59 -9.20 52.11 21.92
C ILE A 59 -10.31 53.11 21.61
N ASP A 60 -10.63 53.27 20.32
CA ASP A 60 -11.74 54.11 19.85
C ASP A 60 -13.06 53.65 20.50
N LEU A 61 -13.30 52.33 20.54
CA LEU A 61 -14.50 51.76 21.15
C LEU A 61 -14.57 52.06 22.66
N GLU A 62 -13.46 51.94 23.39
CA GLU A 62 -13.41 52.26 24.81
C GLU A 62 -13.67 53.75 25.08
N GLU A 63 -13.08 54.63 24.27
CA GLU A 63 -13.29 56.07 24.39
C GLU A 63 -14.75 56.44 24.11
N VAL A 64 -15.37 55.88 23.07
CA VAL A 64 -16.79 56.13 22.74
C VAL A 64 -17.72 55.62 23.83
N VAL A 65 -17.46 54.43 24.39
CA VAL A 65 -18.23 53.89 25.53
C VAL A 65 -18.14 54.82 26.73
N ARG A 66 -16.95 55.36 27.00
CA ARG A 66 -16.70 56.30 28.10
C ARG A 66 -17.43 57.62 27.88
N GLN A 67 -17.31 58.22 26.68
CA GLN A 67 -17.97 59.48 26.33
C GLN A 67 -19.50 59.36 26.40
N GLU A 68 -20.09 58.29 25.86
CA GLU A 68 -21.54 58.03 25.94
C GLU A 68 -22.02 57.82 27.38
N LYS A 69 -21.21 57.19 28.23
CA LYS A 69 -21.51 57.01 29.65
C LYS A 69 -21.47 58.35 30.38
N ASP A 70 -20.42 59.15 30.20
CA ASP A 70 -20.28 60.47 30.80
C ASP A 70 -21.44 61.40 30.35
N LEU A 71 -21.82 61.38 29.06
CA LEU A 71 -22.97 62.15 28.54
C LEU A 71 -24.30 61.74 29.19
N ARG A 72 -24.52 60.43 29.41
CA ARG A 72 -25.74 59.94 30.09
C ARG A 72 -25.74 60.27 31.58
N GLU A 73 -24.59 60.30 32.23
CA GLU A 73 -24.47 60.72 33.63
C GLU A 73 -24.74 62.23 33.80
N LEU A 74 -24.45 63.05 32.78
CA LEU A 74 -24.81 64.46 32.71
C LEU A 74 -26.30 64.75 32.44
N SER A 75 -27.15 63.73 32.33
CA SER A 75 -28.60 63.93 32.12
C SER A 75 -29.29 64.68 33.26
N LEU A 76 -28.69 64.68 34.46
CA LEU A 76 -29.22 65.41 35.62
C LEU A 76 -28.77 66.88 35.56
N LYS A 77 -29.68 67.74 35.10
CA LYS A 77 -29.52 69.19 35.15
C LYS A 77 -30.31 69.76 36.33
N VAL A 78 -29.65 70.57 37.14
CA VAL A 78 -30.29 71.33 38.21
C VAL A 78 -30.47 72.76 37.76
N THR A 79 -31.69 73.27 37.89
CA THR A 79 -31.98 74.68 37.69
C THR A 79 -32.03 75.37 39.03
N GLY A 80 -31.25 76.44 39.20
CA GLY A 80 -31.22 77.22 40.43
C GLY A 80 -31.44 78.71 40.17
N ARG A 81 -31.81 79.44 41.22
CA ARG A 81 -31.79 80.90 41.24
C ARG A 81 -30.95 81.38 42.42
N SER A 82 -30.19 82.44 42.22
CA SER A 82 -29.30 83.00 43.24
C SER A 82 -29.22 84.52 43.13
N ARG A 83 -28.93 85.17 44.26
CA ARG A 83 -28.59 86.61 44.31
C ARG A 83 -27.08 86.84 44.42
N ASP A 84 -26.26 85.78 44.35
CA ASP A 84 -24.80 85.90 44.37
C ASP A 84 -24.27 86.33 42.99
N PRO A 85 -23.68 87.53 42.85
CA PRO A 85 -23.16 88.02 41.58
C PRO A 85 -21.86 87.34 41.13
N ARG A 86 -21.24 86.50 41.98
CA ARG A 86 -19.98 85.82 41.67
C ARG A 86 -20.16 84.55 40.85
N LEU A 87 -21.37 83.98 40.85
CA LEU A 87 -21.73 82.86 39.97
C LEU A 87 -21.65 83.30 38.51
N ARG A 88 -21.00 82.50 37.68
CA ARG A 88 -20.83 82.70 36.23
C ARG A 88 -20.63 81.35 35.54
N MET A 89 -20.60 81.34 34.21
CA MET A 89 -20.35 80.10 33.48
C MET A 89 -19.07 79.40 33.96
N ASN A 90 -19.13 78.08 34.13
CA ASN A 90 -18.05 77.22 34.62
C ASN A 90 -17.63 77.44 36.09
N THR A 91 -18.41 78.15 36.90
CA THR A 91 -18.20 78.23 38.36
C THR A 91 -19.02 77.21 39.13
N PHE A 92 -18.75 77.09 40.43
CA PHE A 92 -19.39 76.11 41.30
C PHE A 92 -20.46 76.77 42.18
N ALA A 93 -21.68 76.23 42.12
CA ALA A 93 -22.76 76.49 43.05
C ALA A 93 -22.74 75.39 44.13
N CYS A 94 -22.30 75.75 45.34
CA CYS A 94 -22.32 74.87 46.50
C CYS A 94 -23.67 75.01 47.22
N LEU A 95 -24.47 73.95 47.29
CA LEU A 95 -25.76 73.98 47.97
C LEU A 95 -25.61 73.57 49.45
N THR A 96 -26.47 74.12 50.30
CA THR A 96 -26.63 73.70 51.71
C THR A 96 -28.11 73.48 52.00
N ASP A 97 -28.44 72.54 52.89
CA ASP A 97 -29.82 72.27 53.27
C ASP A 97 -30.38 73.37 54.21
N ILE A 98 -31.65 73.24 54.59
CA ILE A 98 -32.32 74.19 55.52
C ILE A 98 -31.70 74.22 56.92
N ASN A 99 -30.87 73.24 57.28
CA ASN A 99 -30.15 73.14 58.54
C ASN A 99 -28.66 73.51 58.39
N ALA A 100 -28.28 74.13 57.26
CA ALA A 100 -26.92 74.50 56.90
C ALA A 100 -25.92 73.33 56.76
N HIS A 101 -26.40 72.09 56.60
CA HIS A 101 -25.52 70.99 56.22
C HIS A 101 -25.11 71.12 54.75
N ALA A 102 -23.84 70.86 54.48
CA ALA A 102 -23.32 70.85 53.11
C ALA A 102 -24.08 69.82 52.27
N MET A 103 -24.59 70.27 51.12
CA MET A 103 -25.14 69.40 50.08
C MET A 103 -24.12 69.27 48.93
N GLU A 104 -24.60 68.86 47.77
CA GLU A 104 -23.80 68.66 46.56
C GLU A 104 -23.31 70.01 45.96
N THR A 105 -22.17 69.95 45.28
CA THR A 105 -21.62 71.07 44.49
C THR A 105 -21.90 70.86 43.01
N TYR A 106 -22.42 71.89 42.34
CA TYR A 106 -22.79 71.84 40.93
C TYR A 106 -21.96 72.83 40.11
N ARG A 107 -21.46 72.40 38.96
CA ARG A 107 -20.82 73.26 37.97
C ARG A 107 -21.88 73.90 37.08
N VAL A 108 -21.91 75.23 37.05
CA VAL A 108 -22.81 76.01 36.19
C VAL A 108 -22.42 75.80 34.72
N ILE A 109 -23.36 75.33 33.90
CA ILE A 109 -23.22 75.11 32.45
C ILE A 109 -23.99 76.13 31.61
N LYS A 110 -24.91 76.86 32.23
CA LYS A 110 -25.65 77.96 31.62
C LYS A 110 -26.08 78.91 32.73
N ILE A 111 -26.00 80.21 32.51
CA ILE A 111 -26.45 81.21 33.48
C ILE A 111 -27.00 82.43 32.76
N SER A 112 -28.11 82.95 33.27
CA SER A 112 -28.76 84.16 32.83
C SER A 112 -28.82 85.11 34.01
N HIS A 113 -28.30 86.32 33.83
CA HIS A 113 -28.25 87.35 34.86
C HIS A 113 -29.36 88.37 34.64
N TYR A 114 -30.04 88.76 35.71
CA TYR A 114 -31.06 89.81 35.71
C TYR A 114 -30.76 90.85 36.79
N HIS A 115 -30.83 92.13 36.42
CA HIS A 115 -30.52 93.24 37.30
C HIS A 115 -31.50 94.39 37.07
N SER A 116 -32.10 94.90 38.16
CA SER A 116 -32.97 96.08 38.12
C SER A 116 -32.84 96.89 39.43
N GLY A 117 -32.31 98.11 39.33
CA GLY A 117 -32.07 98.99 40.49
C GLY A 117 -31.05 98.39 41.47
N MET A 118 -31.46 98.14 42.72
CA MET A 118 -30.63 97.44 43.72
C MET A 118 -30.92 95.93 43.80
N ASN A 119 -31.76 95.40 42.90
CA ASN A 119 -32.12 93.98 42.87
C ASN A 119 -31.32 93.25 41.79
N TYR A 120 -30.48 92.33 42.22
CA TYR A 120 -29.78 91.37 41.35
C TYR A 120 -30.29 89.95 41.63
N GLU A 121 -30.50 89.19 40.56
CA GLU A 121 -30.78 87.76 40.57
C GLU A 121 -30.15 87.09 39.33
N ASN A 122 -29.75 85.84 39.43
CA ASN A 122 -29.41 85.00 38.30
C ASN A 122 -30.22 83.71 38.35
N SER A 123 -30.53 83.16 37.17
CA SER A 123 -30.98 81.79 37.01
C SER A 123 -29.89 81.00 36.29
N PHE A 124 -29.63 79.78 36.74
CA PHE A 124 -28.58 78.95 36.17
C PHE A 124 -29.05 77.53 35.96
N GLU A 125 -28.50 76.87 34.94
CA GLU A 125 -28.50 75.42 34.80
C GLU A 125 -27.11 74.92 35.17
N ALA A 126 -27.04 73.93 36.03
CA ALA A 126 -25.79 73.35 36.51
C ALA A 126 -25.86 71.81 36.49
N ILE A 127 -24.70 71.18 36.33
CA ILE A 127 -24.51 69.74 36.41
C ILE A 127 -23.71 69.41 37.67
N PRO A 128 -23.84 68.22 38.27
CA PRO A 128 -22.98 67.81 39.38
C PRO A 128 -21.49 68.01 39.06
N MET A 129 -20.66 68.35 40.06
CA MET A 129 -19.22 68.48 39.89
C MET A 129 -18.57 67.11 39.62
N MET A 130 -18.62 66.68 38.37
CA MET A 130 -17.97 65.51 37.77
C MET A 130 -17.15 65.97 36.55
N ARG A 131 -16.33 65.06 36.00
CA ARG A 131 -15.76 65.20 34.66
C ARG A 131 -16.83 65.64 33.66
N THR A 132 -16.59 66.77 33.00
CA THR A 132 -17.41 67.21 31.87
C THR A 132 -16.81 66.58 30.61
N PRO A 133 -17.48 65.64 29.92
CA PRO A 133 -17.04 65.16 28.62
C PRO A 133 -17.02 66.33 27.63
N ALA A 134 -16.18 66.23 26.60
CA ALA A 134 -16.22 67.16 25.49
C ALA A 134 -17.60 67.07 24.79
N ASP A 135 -18.05 68.18 24.20
CA ASP A 135 -19.20 68.14 23.30
C ASP A 135 -18.86 67.23 22.11
N TYR A 136 -19.46 66.05 22.07
CA TYR A 136 -19.22 65.02 21.07
C TYR A 136 -20.54 64.57 20.45
N ASN A 137 -20.58 64.47 19.12
CA ASN A 137 -21.68 63.88 18.38
C ASN A 137 -21.19 62.67 17.60
N ALA A 138 -21.56 61.48 18.07
CA ALA A 138 -21.19 60.20 17.46
C ALA A 138 -21.70 60.01 16.02
N GLU A 139 -22.66 60.81 15.57
CA GLU A 139 -23.28 60.70 14.24
C GLU A 139 -22.77 61.78 13.27
N ALA A 140 -21.82 62.63 13.69
CA ALA A 140 -21.30 63.74 12.91
C ALA A 140 -20.07 63.38 12.04
N PHE A 141 -20.02 62.16 11.49
CA PHE A 141 -19.00 61.78 10.52
C PHE A 141 -19.34 62.30 9.10
N PRO A 142 -18.34 62.54 8.23
CA PRO A 142 -18.60 62.97 6.86
C PRO A 142 -19.35 61.88 6.10
N LYS A 143 -20.42 62.24 5.39
CA LYS A 143 -21.25 61.30 4.64
C LYS A 143 -20.93 61.34 3.15
N ALA A 144 -20.89 60.16 2.52
CA ALA A 144 -20.72 60.02 1.08
C ALA A 144 -21.65 58.93 0.52
N GLU A 145 -22.13 59.16 -0.70
CA GLU A 145 -22.81 58.16 -1.52
C GLU A 145 -21.79 57.43 -2.40
N GLN A 146 -22.24 56.41 -3.14
CA GLN A 146 -21.39 55.65 -4.07
C GLN A 146 -20.72 56.56 -5.12
N GLN A 147 -19.45 56.33 -5.38
CA GLN A 147 -18.64 57.15 -6.30
C GLN A 147 -17.74 56.28 -7.19
N PRO A 148 -17.59 56.62 -8.48
CA PRO A 148 -16.62 55.96 -9.33
C PRO A 148 -15.19 56.48 -9.03
N ALA A 149 -14.20 55.61 -9.18
CA ALA A 149 -12.80 55.91 -8.96
C ALA A 149 -11.91 55.08 -9.90
N ILE A 150 -10.65 55.50 -10.08
CA ILE A 150 -9.67 54.79 -10.91
C ILE A 150 -8.68 54.06 -10.01
N VAL A 151 -8.43 52.78 -10.27
CA VAL A 151 -7.39 52.01 -9.57
C VAL A 151 -6.02 52.56 -9.94
N LYS A 152 -5.20 52.87 -8.92
CA LYS A 152 -3.84 53.39 -9.09
C LYS A 152 -2.77 52.47 -8.54
N ASP A 153 -3.14 51.60 -7.59
CA ASP A 153 -2.26 50.59 -7.04
C ASP A 153 -3.11 49.37 -6.62
N ASN A 154 -2.68 48.18 -7.00
CA ASN A 154 -3.31 46.92 -6.65
C ASN A 154 -2.33 45.92 -5.99
N ASN A 155 -1.10 46.36 -5.70
CA ASN A 155 -0.07 45.54 -5.05
C ASN A 155 -0.15 45.67 -3.52
N ASP A 156 -1.20 45.10 -2.94
CA ASP A 156 -1.47 45.18 -1.50
C ASP A 156 -0.33 44.54 -0.66
N PRO A 157 0.40 45.32 0.16
CA PRO A 157 1.53 44.81 0.95
C PRO A 157 1.12 43.80 2.03
N GLN A 158 -0.16 43.75 2.42
CA GLN A 158 -0.67 42.77 3.38
C GLN A 158 -1.33 41.56 2.70
N GLY A 159 -1.38 41.51 1.36
CA GLY A 159 -1.92 40.37 0.62
C GLY A 159 -3.43 40.16 0.81
N MET A 160 -4.19 41.18 1.23
CA MET A 160 -5.62 41.06 1.51
C MET A 160 -6.49 41.27 0.25
N GLY A 161 -5.89 41.54 -0.91
CA GLY A 161 -6.62 41.86 -2.15
C GLY A 161 -7.26 43.24 -2.14
N ARG A 162 -6.68 44.20 -1.41
CA ARG A 162 -7.11 45.60 -1.40
C ARG A 162 -6.54 46.36 -2.60
N VAL A 163 -7.15 47.50 -2.91
CA VAL A 163 -6.65 48.44 -3.92
C VAL A 163 -6.51 49.84 -3.33
N ARG A 164 -5.68 50.68 -3.96
CA ARG A 164 -5.73 52.12 -3.80
C ARG A 164 -6.33 52.74 -5.05
N VAL A 165 -7.30 53.60 -4.83
CA VAL A 165 -8.00 54.29 -5.91
C VAL A 165 -7.75 55.78 -5.83
N GLN A 166 -7.97 56.46 -6.96
CA GLN A 166 -8.07 57.89 -7.04
C GLN A 166 -9.50 58.26 -7.43
N PHE A 167 -10.20 58.98 -6.56
CA PHE A 167 -11.49 59.56 -6.89
C PHE A 167 -11.33 60.74 -7.86
N PHE A 168 -12.33 60.99 -8.70
CA PHE A 168 -12.25 62.06 -9.72
C PHE A 168 -12.10 63.48 -9.15
N TRP A 169 -12.47 63.71 -7.89
CA TRP A 169 -12.30 64.99 -7.20
C TRP A 169 -10.92 65.15 -6.53
N GLN A 170 -10.15 64.06 -6.39
CA GLN A 170 -8.79 64.11 -5.84
C GLN A 170 -7.81 64.67 -6.88
N LYS A 171 -6.80 65.41 -6.41
CA LYS A 171 -5.83 66.11 -7.29
C LYS A 171 -4.45 65.46 -7.23
N GLY A 172 -3.70 65.54 -8.32
CA GLY A 172 -2.30 65.09 -8.39
C GLY A 172 -2.16 63.60 -8.11
N GLU A 173 -1.28 63.23 -7.17
CA GLU A 173 -1.02 61.84 -6.75
C GLU A 173 -1.76 61.46 -5.45
N GLN A 174 -2.83 62.18 -5.12
CA GLN A 174 -3.68 61.81 -3.98
C GLN A 174 -4.39 60.48 -4.26
N LEU A 175 -4.26 59.55 -3.32
CA LEU A 175 -4.82 58.21 -3.37
C LEU A 175 -5.58 57.92 -2.08
N SER A 176 -6.58 57.04 -2.18
CA SER A 176 -7.19 56.43 -1.00
C SER A 176 -6.15 55.67 -0.16
N PRO A 177 -6.47 55.37 1.12
CA PRO A 177 -5.86 54.24 1.82
C PRO A 177 -6.08 52.91 1.06
N TRP A 178 -5.50 51.83 1.56
CA TRP A 178 -5.83 50.49 1.08
C TRP A 178 -7.26 50.13 1.45
N ILE A 179 -8.13 49.99 0.44
CA ILE A 179 -9.56 49.73 0.63
C ILE A 179 -9.90 48.32 0.16
N ARG A 180 -10.80 47.66 0.89
CA ARG A 180 -11.26 46.30 0.55
C ARG A 180 -12.10 46.32 -0.72
N MET A 181 -12.12 45.20 -1.42
CA MET A 181 -13.01 44.96 -2.56
C MET A 181 -13.96 43.80 -2.25
N ILE A 182 -15.22 43.93 -2.61
CA ILE A 182 -16.17 42.82 -2.57
C ILE A 182 -15.79 41.79 -3.64
N GLN A 183 -15.63 40.55 -3.20
CA GLN A 183 -15.42 39.39 -4.07
C GLN A 183 -16.69 38.53 -4.08
N PRO A 184 -17.06 37.88 -5.20
CA PRO A 184 -18.23 36.99 -5.25
C PRO A 184 -18.20 35.86 -4.21
N TYR A 185 -17.00 35.38 -3.86
CA TYR A 185 -16.76 34.44 -2.76
C TYR A 185 -15.31 34.60 -2.26
N ALA A 186 -15.10 34.63 -0.96
CA ALA A 186 -13.78 34.72 -0.33
C ALA A 186 -13.71 33.89 0.96
N GLY A 187 -12.54 33.35 1.27
CA GLY A 187 -12.25 32.62 2.50
C GLY A 187 -10.77 32.26 2.62
N SER A 188 -10.37 31.66 3.75
CA SER A 188 -8.98 31.27 3.98
C SER A 188 -8.47 30.31 2.89
N GLY A 189 -7.54 30.80 2.06
CA GLY A 189 -6.91 30.06 0.95
C GLY A 189 -7.82 29.75 -0.24
N LYS A 190 -8.99 30.40 -0.38
CA LYS A 190 -9.99 30.06 -1.42
C LYS A 190 -10.89 31.25 -1.78
N GLY A 191 -11.45 31.20 -2.98
CA GLY A 191 -12.42 32.21 -3.45
C GLY A 191 -12.08 32.74 -4.83
N PHE A 192 -12.79 33.79 -5.22
CA PHE A 192 -12.48 34.61 -6.38
C PHE A 192 -11.40 35.61 -6.00
N TYR A 193 -10.39 35.73 -6.86
CA TYR A 193 -9.34 36.72 -6.74
C TYR A 193 -9.14 37.39 -8.10
N PHE A 194 -10.08 38.29 -8.43
CA PHE A 194 -10.05 39.12 -9.63
C PHE A 194 -9.93 40.57 -9.17
N ILE A 195 -8.68 41.03 -9.02
CA ILE A 195 -8.40 42.40 -8.62
C ILE A 195 -8.24 43.25 -9.90
N PRO A 196 -9.03 44.33 -10.07
CA PRO A 196 -8.92 45.20 -11.23
C PRO A 196 -7.51 45.75 -11.41
N GLU A 197 -7.11 45.90 -12.67
CA GLU A 197 -5.79 46.37 -13.07
C GLU A 197 -5.66 47.90 -12.86
N VAL A 198 -4.42 48.39 -12.77
CA VAL A 198 -4.13 49.83 -12.66
C VAL A 198 -4.64 50.55 -13.91
N GLY A 199 -5.44 51.60 -13.70
CA GLY A 199 -6.10 52.38 -14.74
C GLY A 199 -7.55 52.00 -14.97
N GLU A 200 -8.04 50.90 -14.38
CA GLU A 200 -9.43 50.49 -14.50
C GLU A 200 -10.37 51.26 -13.58
N GLU A 201 -11.62 51.39 -14.02
CA GLU A 201 -12.67 52.12 -13.31
C GLU A 201 -13.45 51.17 -12.39
N VAL A 202 -13.61 51.59 -11.14
CA VAL A 202 -14.32 50.85 -10.10
C VAL A 202 -15.38 51.70 -9.44
N MET A 203 -16.43 51.07 -8.92
CA MET A 203 -17.42 51.70 -8.07
C MET A 203 -17.04 51.51 -6.60
N VAL A 204 -16.98 52.62 -5.85
CA VAL A 204 -16.66 52.64 -4.43
C VAL A 204 -17.90 53.01 -3.64
N ASP A 205 -18.19 52.26 -2.58
CA ASP A 205 -19.23 52.54 -1.60
C ASP A 205 -18.62 52.76 -0.22
N PHE A 206 -19.43 53.19 0.74
CA PHE A 206 -18.99 53.68 2.04
C PHE A 206 -19.79 53.00 3.16
N GLU A 207 -19.11 52.37 4.12
CA GLU A 207 -19.79 51.62 5.20
C GLU A 207 -20.74 52.54 6.00
N ASN A 208 -22.04 52.26 5.97
CA ASN A 208 -23.09 53.11 6.53
C ASN A 208 -23.06 54.58 6.03
N GLY A 209 -22.56 54.80 4.82
CA GLY A 209 -22.38 56.11 4.22
C GLY A 209 -21.24 56.94 4.84
N ASN A 210 -20.37 56.35 5.68
CA ASN A 210 -19.24 57.07 6.26
C ASN A 210 -18.11 57.21 5.21
N ALA A 211 -17.83 58.45 4.80
CA ALA A 211 -16.82 58.79 3.79
C ALA A 211 -15.40 58.33 4.16
N GLU A 212 -15.14 58.08 5.45
CA GLU A 212 -13.86 57.59 5.97
C GLU A 212 -13.72 56.06 5.90
N ARG A 213 -14.79 55.34 5.50
CA ARG A 213 -14.80 53.87 5.34
C ARG A 213 -15.17 53.41 3.92
N PRO A 214 -14.38 53.79 2.91
CA PRO A 214 -14.58 53.33 1.54
C PRO A 214 -14.25 51.84 1.34
N PHE A 215 -14.99 51.19 0.46
CA PHE A 215 -14.70 49.86 -0.08
C PHE A 215 -15.18 49.76 -1.53
N VAL A 216 -14.50 48.97 -2.35
CA VAL A 216 -14.86 48.75 -3.76
C VAL A 216 -15.99 47.73 -3.85
N LEU A 217 -17.07 48.08 -4.54
CA LEU A 217 -18.17 47.17 -4.87
C LEU A 217 -17.82 46.23 -6.03
N GLY A 218 -17.14 46.76 -7.05
CA GLY A 218 -16.82 46.05 -8.28
C GLY A 218 -16.28 46.98 -9.37
N ALA A 219 -15.95 46.41 -10.52
CA ALA A 219 -15.54 47.14 -11.72
C ALA A 219 -16.68 47.17 -12.75
N HIS A 220 -16.71 48.21 -13.59
CA HIS A 220 -17.70 48.35 -14.66
C HIS A 220 -17.07 48.87 -15.95
N TYR A 221 -17.65 48.47 -17.09
CA TYR A 221 -17.24 48.98 -18.39
C TYR A 221 -17.65 50.45 -18.56
N ASN A 222 -16.88 51.18 -19.37
CA ASN A 222 -17.14 52.58 -19.68
C ASN A 222 -17.04 52.86 -21.19
N GLY A 223 -17.11 54.13 -21.58
CA GLY A 223 -17.10 54.53 -22.99
C GLY A 223 -15.81 54.16 -23.74
N ALA A 224 -14.68 54.06 -23.04
CA ALA A 224 -13.36 53.74 -23.58
C ALA A 224 -13.01 52.25 -23.45
N ALA A 225 -13.41 51.61 -22.35
CA ALA A 225 -13.20 50.20 -22.06
C ALA A 225 -14.53 49.43 -22.12
N LYS A 226 -14.81 48.79 -23.25
CA LYS A 226 -16.02 47.97 -23.49
C LYS A 226 -15.66 46.49 -23.50
N SER A 227 -16.61 45.62 -23.19
CA SER A 227 -16.39 44.16 -23.15
C SER A 227 -15.99 43.57 -24.50
N GLY A 228 -16.55 44.08 -25.60
CA GLY A 228 -16.36 43.54 -26.96
C GLY A 228 -17.11 42.24 -27.24
N TYR A 229 -17.84 41.68 -26.27
CA TYR A 229 -18.59 40.42 -26.42
C TYR A 229 -20.07 40.65 -26.74
N ASN A 230 -20.66 39.72 -27.50
CA ASN A 230 -22.10 39.65 -27.67
C ASN A 230 -22.77 39.19 -26.34
N PRO A 231 -23.96 39.70 -25.96
CA PRO A 231 -24.67 39.21 -24.77
C PRO A 231 -24.92 37.70 -24.70
N THR A 232 -24.96 36.99 -25.84
CA THR A 232 -25.06 35.53 -25.88
C THR A 232 -23.77 34.83 -25.45
N THR A 233 -22.65 35.54 -25.39
CA THR A 233 -21.36 35.03 -24.92
C THR A 233 -21.11 35.46 -23.48
N LYS A 234 -20.96 34.49 -22.57
CA LYS A 234 -20.44 34.72 -21.22
C LYS A 234 -18.95 34.43 -21.23
N ALA A 235 -18.14 35.38 -20.78
CA ALA A 235 -16.69 35.30 -20.90
C ALA A 235 -15.98 35.60 -19.58
N ILE A 236 -14.93 34.84 -19.31
CA ILE A 236 -13.83 35.24 -18.42
C ILE A 236 -12.64 35.49 -19.34
N HIS A 237 -12.13 36.72 -19.38
CA HIS A 237 -11.02 37.12 -20.24
C HIS A 237 -10.04 37.96 -19.43
N THR A 238 -8.79 37.49 -19.34
CA THR A 238 -7.72 38.21 -18.63
C THR A 238 -6.91 39.09 -19.59
N GLN A 239 -6.22 40.09 -19.05
CA GLN A 239 -5.39 41.01 -19.83
C GLN A 239 -4.36 40.31 -20.75
N SER A 240 -3.82 39.16 -20.31
CA SER A 240 -2.84 38.38 -21.08
C SER A 240 -3.43 37.71 -22.33
N GLY A 241 -4.75 37.66 -22.47
CA GLY A 241 -5.44 36.99 -23.57
C GLY A 241 -5.96 35.59 -23.24
N THR A 242 -5.90 35.16 -21.97
CA THR A 242 -6.48 33.87 -21.53
C THR A 242 -8.00 34.00 -21.39
N LYS A 243 -8.73 33.03 -21.92
CA LYS A 243 -10.18 33.10 -22.11
C LYS A 243 -10.88 31.81 -21.72
N ILE A 244 -12.02 31.95 -21.06
CA ILE A 244 -13.06 30.93 -20.94
C ILE A 244 -14.33 31.54 -21.53
N LEU A 245 -14.84 30.96 -22.60
CA LEU A 245 -16.00 31.45 -23.35
C LEU A 245 -17.10 30.40 -23.31
N LEU A 246 -18.31 30.84 -22.93
CA LEU A 246 -19.54 30.07 -22.97
C LEU A 246 -20.48 30.78 -23.96
N ASN A 247 -20.82 30.15 -25.07
CA ASN A 247 -21.66 30.74 -26.10
C ASN A 247 -23.05 30.09 -26.09
N ASP A 248 -24.05 30.79 -25.57
CA ASP A 248 -25.42 30.28 -25.44
C ASP A 248 -26.11 30.10 -26.82
N ALA A 249 -25.68 30.82 -27.85
CA ALA A 249 -26.26 30.71 -29.19
C ALA A 249 -25.81 29.44 -29.93
N GLU A 250 -24.56 29.03 -29.70
CA GLU A 250 -23.97 27.82 -30.29
C GLU A 250 -24.06 26.61 -29.35
N GLY A 251 -24.29 26.83 -28.05
CA GLY A 251 -24.17 25.80 -27.02
C GLY A 251 -22.71 25.34 -26.81
N SER A 252 -21.73 26.19 -27.14
CA SER A 252 -20.31 25.84 -27.18
C SER A 252 -19.54 26.36 -25.95
N VAL A 253 -18.46 25.65 -25.61
CA VAL A 253 -17.52 25.99 -24.54
C VAL A 253 -16.11 26.01 -25.11
N ARG A 254 -15.37 27.09 -24.88
CA ARG A 254 -14.00 27.26 -25.36
C ARG A 254 -13.08 27.78 -24.28
N ILE A 255 -11.97 27.08 -24.05
CA ILE A 255 -10.88 27.50 -23.17
C ILE A 255 -9.65 27.72 -24.05
N GLU A 256 -9.08 28.91 -23.97
CA GLU A 256 -7.96 29.33 -24.83
C GLU A 256 -6.95 30.18 -24.05
N ASP A 257 -5.67 29.89 -24.20
CA ASP A 257 -4.60 30.77 -23.71
C ASP A 257 -4.09 31.73 -24.79
N ALA A 258 -3.19 32.62 -24.40
CA ALA A 258 -2.59 33.59 -25.32
C ALA A 258 -1.80 32.96 -26.48
N SER A 259 -1.32 31.72 -26.31
CA SER A 259 -0.54 30.98 -27.31
C SER A 259 -1.41 30.14 -28.23
N ARG A 260 -2.74 30.19 -28.10
CA ARG A 260 -3.70 29.38 -28.85
C ARG A 260 -3.65 27.88 -28.54
N ASN A 261 -3.31 27.51 -27.31
CA ASN A 261 -3.68 26.19 -26.81
C ASN A 261 -5.19 26.20 -26.55
N ILE A 262 -5.92 25.30 -27.22
CA ILE A 262 -7.38 25.35 -27.30
C ILE A 262 -7.96 24.02 -26.84
N TYR A 263 -8.94 24.11 -25.94
CA TYR A 263 -9.87 23.04 -25.63
C TYR A 263 -11.28 23.53 -25.93
N GLU A 264 -11.97 22.86 -26.85
CA GLU A 264 -13.25 23.33 -27.39
C GLU A 264 -14.27 22.19 -27.43
N MET A 265 -15.43 22.42 -26.82
CA MET A 265 -16.64 21.64 -27.03
C MET A 265 -17.57 22.46 -27.92
N ASP A 266 -17.89 21.96 -29.11
CA ASP A 266 -18.54 22.77 -30.16
C ASP A 266 -20.07 22.86 -30.07
N GLY A 267 -20.68 22.22 -29.07
CA GLY A 267 -22.14 22.15 -28.91
C GLY A 267 -22.84 21.15 -29.86
N GLN A 268 -22.12 20.57 -30.81
CA GLN A 268 -22.62 19.60 -31.79
C GLN A 268 -22.16 18.16 -31.49
N GLY A 269 -21.50 17.96 -30.35
CA GLY A 269 -21.02 16.68 -29.86
C GLY A 269 -19.54 16.42 -30.14
N ASN A 270 -18.81 17.38 -30.71
CA ASN A 270 -17.37 17.25 -30.94
C ASN A 270 -16.56 17.93 -29.84
N ILE A 271 -15.39 17.35 -29.54
CA ILE A 271 -14.39 17.95 -28.68
C ILE A 271 -13.09 18.07 -29.48
N ASN A 272 -12.56 19.29 -29.58
CA ASN A 272 -11.29 19.58 -30.23
C ASN A 272 -10.24 19.99 -29.19
N LEU A 273 -9.09 19.33 -29.24
CA LEU A 273 -7.90 19.68 -28.48
C LEU A 273 -6.78 20.05 -29.44
N TYR A 274 -6.28 21.28 -29.34
CA TYR A 274 -5.24 21.80 -30.23
C TYR A 274 -4.13 22.47 -29.43
N ALA A 275 -2.88 22.20 -29.82
CA ALA A 275 -1.70 22.89 -29.33
C ALA A 275 -0.75 23.17 -30.52
N PRO A 276 -0.17 24.37 -30.65
CA PRO A 276 0.80 24.66 -31.70
C PRO A 276 2.10 23.86 -31.60
N ASN A 277 2.45 23.39 -30.40
CA ASN A 277 3.69 22.68 -30.12
C ASN A 277 3.43 21.22 -29.71
N ASN A 278 3.39 20.93 -28.41
CA ASN A 278 3.35 19.56 -27.88
C ASN A 278 2.09 19.31 -27.05
N ILE A 279 1.58 18.09 -27.12
CA ILE A 279 0.57 17.53 -26.19
C ILE A 279 1.19 16.30 -25.53
N CYS A 280 1.25 16.28 -24.19
CA CYS A 280 1.80 15.16 -23.41
C CYS A 280 0.70 14.53 -22.55
N MET A 281 0.52 13.21 -22.63
CA MET A 281 -0.46 12.45 -21.85
C MET A 281 0.26 11.33 -21.08
N ASN A 282 0.08 11.28 -19.75
CA ASN A 282 0.70 10.28 -18.88
C ASN A 282 -0.35 9.66 -17.97
N ALA A 283 -0.34 8.32 -17.85
CA ALA A 283 -1.22 7.59 -16.93
C ALA A 283 -0.37 6.79 -15.93
N GLY A 284 -0.70 6.88 -14.63
CA GLY A 284 0.05 6.17 -13.57
C GLY A 284 -0.32 4.70 -13.40
N LYS A 285 -1.38 4.24 -14.07
CA LYS A 285 -1.84 2.84 -14.07
C LYS A 285 -2.22 2.40 -15.48
N ASN A 286 -3.40 2.78 -15.94
CA ASN A 286 -3.97 2.35 -17.22
C ASN A 286 -4.33 3.56 -18.10
N PHE A 287 -4.17 3.40 -19.41
CA PHE A 287 -4.65 4.36 -20.42
C PHE A 287 -5.54 3.59 -21.42
N ASP A 288 -6.85 3.64 -21.20
CA ASP A 288 -7.83 2.90 -21.99
C ASP A 288 -8.41 3.78 -23.10
N LEU A 289 -8.25 3.37 -24.36
CA LEU A 289 -8.78 4.07 -25.53
C LEU A 289 -9.72 3.15 -26.32
N SER A 290 -11.01 3.49 -26.39
CA SER A 290 -12.02 2.76 -27.15
C SER A 290 -12.67 3.66 -28.19
N VAL A 291 -12.63 3.25 -29.46
CA VAL A 291 -13.16 4.03 -30.59
C VAL A 291 -14.19 3.19 -31.33
N GLY A 292 -15.43 3.70 -31.45
CA GLY A 292 -16.55 2.94 -32.00
C GLY A 292 -16.58 2.80 -33.53
N ASN A 293 -15.78 3.59 -34.25
CA ASN A 293 -15.71 3.53 -35.71
C ASN A 293 -14.24 3.47 -36.19
N ASN A 294 -13.59 4.62 -36.38
CA ASN A 294 -12.24 4.69 -36.95
C ASN A 294 -11.27 5.40 -36.00
N LEU A 295 -10.16 4.76 -35.68
CA LEU A 295 -8.99 5.39 -35.06
C LEU A 295 -7.93 5.65 -36.14
N ASN A 296 -7.60 6.92 -36.37
CA ASN A 296 -6.59 7.33 -37.35
C ASN A 296 -5.37 7.93 -36.64
N PHE A 297 -4.18 7.40 -36.92
CA PHE A 297 -2.92 7.92 -36.41
C PHE A 297 -2.03 8.35 -37.57
N THR A 298 -1.78 9.65 -37.69
CA THR A 298 -0.94 10.23 -38.76
C THR A 298 0.26 10.92 -38.14
N VAL A 299 1.46 10.53 -38.57
CA VAL A 299 2.72 11.10 -38.08
C VAL A 299 3.55 11.54 -39.28
N GLY A 300 3.93 12.81 -39.33
CA GLY A 300 4.74 13.36 -40.42
C GLY A 300 6.22 12.98 -40.36
N GLY A 301 6.71 12.59 -39.18
CA GLY A 301 8.07 12.12 -38.93
C GLY A 301 8.10 10.64 -38.54
N GLN A 302 8.57 10.35 -37.33
CA GLN A 302 8.71 8.99 -36.82
C GLN A 302 7.68 8.66 -35.74
N ALA A 303 7.03 7.50 -35.85
CA ALA A 303 6.25 6.90 -34.78
C ALA A 303 7.11 5.84 -34.06
N THR A 304 7.15 5.87 -32.72
CA THR A 304 7.88 4.88 -31.90
C THR A 304 6.93 4.29 -30.87
N MET A 305 6.88 2.95 -30.79
CA MET A 305 6.11 2.22 -29.78
C MET A 305 7.05 1.29 -29.01
N GLN A 306 7.27 1.58 -27.73
CA GLN A 306 8.09 0.75 -26.85
C GLN A 306 7.21 0.03 -25.84
N ILE A 307 7.27 -1.29 -25.84
CA ILE A 307 6.48 -2.15 -24.95
C ILE A 307 7.46 -3.05 -24.21
N LEU A 308 7.43 -2.98 -22.87
CA LEU A 308 8.43 -3.63 -22.02
C LEU A 308 8.16 -5.12 -21.77
N GLN A 309 6.91 -5.55 -21.93
CA GLN A 309 6.50 -6.93 -21.64
C GLN A 309 5.88 -7.58 -22.87
N GLN A 310 4.68 -7.14 -23.28
CA GLN A 310 3.93 -7.84 -24.32
C GLN A 310 3.07 -6.90 -25.16
N MET A 311 3.13 -7.07 -26.48
CA MET A 311 2.17 -6.50 -27.43
C MET A 311 1.22 -7.62 -27.89
N ILE A 312 -0.09 -7.38 -27.84
CA ILE A 312 -1.11 -8.27 -28.41
C ILE A 312 -1.89 -7.45 -29.44
N MET A 313 -2.03 -7.98 -30.65
CA MET A 313 -2.81 -7.37 -31.72
C MET A 313 -3.82 -8.39 -32.24
N GLU A 314 -5.10 -8.13 -32.01
CA GLU A 314 -6.19 -8.95 -32.50
C GLU A 314 -6.91 -8.18 -33.60
N THR A 315 -6.85 -8.71 -34.82
CA THR A 315 -7.59 -8.16 -35.96
C THR A 315 -7.94 -9.27 -36.94
N PRO A 316 -9.15 -9.28 -37.53
CA PRO A 316 -9.48 -10.20 -38.62
C PRO A 316 -8.59 -9.99 -39.86
N LEU A 317 -8.05 -8.78 -40.05
CA LEU A 317 -7.21 -8.45 -41.18
C LEU A 317 -6.13 -7.43 -40.77
N LEU A 318 -4.88 -7.80 -40.98
CA LEU A 318 -3.75 -6.90 -40.89
C LEU A 318 -3.14 -6.69 -42.28
N ARG A 319 -3.07 -5.43 -42.73
CA ARG A 319 -2.38 -5.06 -43.97
C ARG A 319 -1.26 -4.08 -43.65
N GLN A 320 -0.03 -4.52 -43.86
CA GLN A 320 1.15 -3.67 -43.75
C GLN A 320 1.67 -3.36 -45.15
N ILE A 321 1.77 -2.07 -45.48
CA ILE A 321 2.37 -1.58 -46.73
C ILE A 321 3.57 -0.76 -46.33
N VAL A 322 4.76 -1.27 -46.64
CA VAL A 322 6.03 -0.64 -46.31
C VAL A 322 6.96 -0.75 -47.52
N ALA A 323 7.80 0.27 -47.73
CA ALA A 323 8.82 0.22 -48.77
C ALA A 323 9.96 -0.75 -48.38
N GLU A 324 10.35 -0.73 -47.10
CA GLU A 324 11.36 -1.58 -46.51
C GLU A 324 10.85 -2.11 -45.17
N TYR A 325 11.02 -3.42 -44.92
CA TYR A 325 10.64 -4.09 -43.68
C TYR A 325 11.83 -4.87 -43.15
N GLU A 326 12.25 -4.56 -41.93
CA GLU A 326 13.26 -5.33 -41.20
C GLU A 326 12.68 -5.73 -39.83
N ALA A 327 12.67 -7.03 -39.56
CA ALA A 327 12.29 -7.59 -38.26
C ALA A 327 13.46 -8.39 -37.68
N ARG A 328 13.93 -7.98 -36.50
CA ARG A 328 14.96 -8.69 -35.73
C ARG A 328 14.31 -9.36 -34.54
N LEU A 329 14.13 -10.67 -34.64
CA LEU A 329 13.45 -11.48 -33.64
C LEU A 329 14.45 -12.53 -33.12
N GLY A 330 14.52 -12.72 -31.80
CA GLY A 330 15.39 -13.75 -31.21
C GLY A 330 14.91 -15.15 -31.59
N ASN A 331 13.68 -15.47 -31.18
CA ASN A 331 12.91 -16.61 -31.67
C ASN A 331 11.63 -16.08 -32.32
N ALA A 332 11.34 -16.53 -33.53
CA ALA A 332 10.12 -16.15 -34.26
C ALA A 332 9.36 -17.41 -34.69
N LEU A 333 8.07 -17.47 -34.34
CA LEU A 333 7.13 -18.41 -34.92
C LEU A 333 6.16 -17.63 -35.79
N LEU A 334 6.08 -17.99 -37.07
CA LEU A 334 5.05 -17.54 -37.98
C LEU A 334 4.23 -18.77 -38.35
N SER A 335 2.94 -18.77 -38.00
CA SER A 335 2.01 -19.87 -38.29
C SER A 335 0.72 -19.34 -38.89
N SER A 336 0.12 -20.13 -39.78
CA SER A 336 -1.22 -19.89 -40.33
C SER A 336 -1.93 -21.22 -40.45
N ASP A 337 -3.19 -21.28 -40.03
CA ASP A 337 -4.01 -22.49 -40.14
C ASP A 337 -4.34 -22.88 -41.58
N ASN A 338 -4.27 -21.92 -42.51
CA ASN A 338 -4.68 -22.11 -43.91
C ASN A 338 -3.52 -22.06 -44.90
N LEU A 339 -2.80 -20.93 -44.97
CA LEU A 339 -1.78 -20.72 -45.99
C LEU A 339 -0.78 -19.65 -45.54
N MET A 340 0.50 -19.99 -45.63
CA MET A 340 1.59 -19.02 -45.67
C MET A 340 2.11 -18.91 -47.09
N LYS A 341 2.02 -17.71 -47.70
CA LYS A 341 2.55 -17.43 -49.04
C LYS A 341 3.65 -16.37 -48.94
N ILE A 342 4.85 -16.71 -49.40
CA ILE A 342 6.00 -15.80 -49.52
C ILE A 342 6.28 -15.58 -51.01
N GLU A 343 6.10 -14.36 -51.49
CA GLU A 343 6.32 -13.99 -52.89
C GLU A 343 7.20 -12.74 -52.96
N ALA A 344 8.32 -12.85 -53.66
CA ALA A 344 9.26 -11.76 -53.90
C ALA A 344 9.98 -12.00 -55.24
N LYS A 345 10.65 -10.96 -55.76
CA LYS A 345 11.55 -11.12 -56.93
C LYS A 345 12.72 -12.06 -56.61
N GLU A 346 13.18 -12.01 -55.36
CA GLU A 346 14.23 -12.85 -54.80
C GLU A 346 13.85 -13.17 -53.36
N THR A 347 13.94 -14.44 -52.98
CA THR A 347 13.70 -14.91 -51.61
C THR A 347 14.94 -15.66 -51.15
N ASN A 348 15.67 -15.09 -50.19
CA ASN A 348 16.84 -15.73 -49.59
C ASN A 348 16.47 -16.30 -48.23
N VAL A 349 16.63 -17.62 -48.07
CA VAL A 349 16.45 -18.32 -46.81
C VAL A 349 17.75 -19.01 -46.45
N ALA A 350 18.38 -18.59 -45.35
CA ALA A 350 19.65 -19.12 -44.89
C ALA A 350 19.53 -19.61 -43.44
N GLY A 351 19.69 -20.91 -43.23
CA GLY A 351 19.93 -21.48 -41.91
C GLY A 351 21.44 -21.57 -41.68
N VAL A 352 21.95 -20.89 -40.66
CA VAL A 352 23.40 -20.89 -40.35
C VAL A 352 23.87 -22.27 -39.89
N GLU A 353 23.02 -23.00 -39.17
CA GLU A 353 23.30 -24.37 -38.71
C GLU A 353 22.46 -25.41 -39.45
N LYS A 354 21.15 -25.21 -39.51
CA LYS A 354 20.19 -26.09 -40.20
C LYS A 354 19.10 -25.24 -40.85
N LEU A 355 18.79 -25.56 -42.09
CA LEU A 355 17.53 -25.17 -42.72
C LEU A 355 16.67 -26.43 -42.83
N PHE A 356 15.46 -26.40 -42.27
CA PHE A 356 14.54 -27.54 -42.24
C PHE A 356 13.22 -27.16 -42.91
N ILE A 357 12.77 -27.97 -43.87
CA ILE A 357 11.51 -27.79 -44.59
C ILE A 357 10.78 -29.14 -44.55
N HIS A 358 9.56 -29.14 -44.02
CA HIS A 358 8.75 -30.35 -43.85
C HIS A 358 7.30 -30.11 -44.29
N SER A 359 6.64 -31.18 -44.74
CA SER A 359 5.19 -31.26 -44.94
C SER A 359 4.72 -32.67 -44.63
N ASP A 360 3.57 -32.80 -43.96
CA ASP A 360 2.98 -34.10 -43.59
C ASP A 360 2.54 -34.93 -44.81
N GLU A 361 2.13 -34.25 -45.88
CA GLU A 361 1.65 -34.90 -47.11
C GLU A 361 2.63 -34.72 -48.26
N LEU A 362 2.99 -33.48 -48.60
CA LEU A 362 3.76 -33.18 -49.80
C LEU A 362 4.53 -31.85 -49.70
N ALA A 363 5.86 -31.94 -49.64
CA ALA A 363 6.74 -30.80 -49.85
C ALA A 363 7.15 -30.72 -51.34
N THR A 364 6.73 -29.68 -52.06
CA THR A 364 7.06 -29.49 -53.47
C THR A 364 8.04 -28.33 -53.65
N VAL A 365 9.16 -28.56 -54.34
CA VAL A 365 10.06 -27.52 -54.83
C VAL A 365 10.07 -27.58 -56.36
N ASN A 366 9.70 -26.48 -57.03
CA ASN A 366 9.56 -26.43 -58.48
C ASN A 366 10.26 -25.19 -59.06
N SER A 367 10.97 -25.34 -60.17
CA SER A 367 11.57 -24.25 -60.95
C SER A 367 11.19 -24.42 -62.41
N LYS A 368 10.75 -23.32 -63.06
CA LYS A 368 10.53 -23.29 -64.52
C LYS A 368 11.84 -23.25 -65.32
N GLY A 369 12.95 -22.92 -64.67
CA GLY A 369 14.28 -22.83 -65.27
C GLY A 369 15.21 -23.88 -64.66
N LEU A 370 16.27 -23.41 -64.01
CA LEU A 370 17.27 -24.24 -63.37
C LEU A 370 16.95 -24.45 -61.89
N LEU A 371 17.11 -25.69 -61.41
CA LEU A 371 17.15 -26.03 -59.98
C LEU A 371 18.54 -26.59 -59.69
N GLU A 372 19.34 -25.88 -58.88
CA GLU A 372 20.67 -26.32 -58.44
C GLU A 372 20.69 -26.59 -56.94
N VAL A 373 21.12 -27.79 -56.55
CA VAL A 373 21.40 -28.14 -55.16
C VAL A 373 22.88 -28.51 -55.08
N LYS A 374 23.69 -27.64 -54.46
CA LYS A 374 25.15 -27.77 -54.39
C LYS A 374 25.61 -27.90 -52.94
N GLY A 375 26.08 -29.09 -52.57
CA GLY A 375 26.77 -29.32 -51.29
C GLY A 375 28.28 -29.27 -51.50
N GLN A 376 29.03 -28.64 -50.60
CA GLN A 376 30.50 -28.58 -50.68
C GLN A 376 31.16 -29.98 -50.73
N GLN A 377 30.52 -30.99 -50.15
CA GLN A 377 30.95 -32.40 -50.17
C GLN A 377 30.07 -33.30 -51.06
N GLY A 378 29.32 -32.71 -51.99
CA GLY A 378 28.30 -33.39 -52.80
C GLY A 378 26.94 -33.48 -52.10
N THR A 379 25.89 -33.74 -52.89
CA THR A 379 24.52 -33.97 -52.41
C THR A 379 24.30 -35.45 -52.10
N LYS A 380 23.85 -35.75 -50.88
CA LYS A 380 23.42 -37.12 -50.49
C LYS A 380 21.91 -37.14 -50.35
N HIS A 381 21.25 -38.02 -51.10
CA HIS A 381 19.80 -38.24 -50.99
C HIS A 381 19.53 -39.44 -50.08
N SER A 382 18.66 -39.24 -49.09
CA SER A 382 18.25 -40.25 -48.10
C SER A 382 16.73 -40.20 -47.97
N ASN A 383 16.06 -41.35 -48.05
CA ASN A 383 14.62 -41.50 -47.85
C ASN A 383 14.30 -41.98 -46.41
N LYS A 384 14.96 -41.42 -45.42
CA LYS A 384 14.58 -41.56 -44.00
C LYS A 384 13.88 -40.26 -43.62
N ALA A 385 12.59 -40.33 -43.30
CA ALA A 385 11.87 -39.20 -42.73
C ALA A 385 12.57 -38.76 -41.43
N GLU A 386 12.92 -37.47 -41.34
CA GLU A 386 13.23 -36.84 -40.06
C GLU A 386 11.89 -36.33 -39.51
N GLU A 387 11.47 -36.82 -38.33
CA GLU A 387 10.33 -36.24 -37.64
C GLU A 387 10.62 -34.77 -37.30
N TYR A 388 9.60 -33.93 -37.48
CA TYR A 388 9.59 -32.56 -37.01
C TYR A 388 8.70 -32.50 -35.77
N GLU A 389 9.06 -31.70 -34.77
CA GLU A 389 8.23 -31.56 -33.58
C GLU A 389 6.88 -30.91 -33.95
N ILE A 390 5.82 -31.72 -33.87
CA ILE A 390 4.53 -31.22 -33.39
C ILE A 390 4.65 -31.22 -31.87
N ILE A 391 4.53 -30.03 -31.27
CA ILE A 391 4.38 -29.83 -29.82
C ILE A 391 3.11 -30.62 -29.41
N GLU A 392 3.14 -31.72 -28.64
CA GLU A 392 4.10 -32.22 -27.65
C GLU A 392 4.25 -33.77 -27.76
N THR A 393 5.46 -34.28 -28.05
CA THR A 393 5.79 -35.72 -28.08
C THR A 393 6.14 -36.26 -26.69
N LEU A 394 5.55 -37.40 -26.31
CA LEU A 394 5.91 -38.13 -25.08
C LEU A 394 7.24 -38.90 -25.26
N PRO A 395 8.27 -38.72 -24.42
CA PRO A 395 9.58 -39.35 -24.61
C PRO A 395 9.60 -40.86 -24.30
N ASP A 396 10.26 -41.64 -25.18
CA ASP A 396 10.62 -43.05 -24.97
C ASP A 396 11.84 -43.17 -24.04
N THR A 397 11.69 -42.84 -22.75
CA THR A 397 12.79 -43.02 -21.79
C THR A 397 12.92 -44.47 -21.33
N TYR A 398 14.14 -44.99 -21.27
CA TYR A 398 14.45 -46.31 -20.69
C TYR A 398 15.22 -46.24 -19.37
N VAL A 399 15.53 -45.03 -18.87
CA VAL A 399 16.18 -44.80 -17.58
C VAL A 399 15.46 -43.69 -16.83
N LEU A 400 15.20 -43.90 -15.54
CA LEU A 400 14.72 -42.87 -14.63
C LEU A 400 15.81 -42.55 -13.59
N VAL A 401 15.97 -41.28 -13.28
CA VAL A 401 16.87 -40.78 -12.26
C VAL A 401 16.07 -39.88 -11.33
N HIS A 402 15.81 -40.40 -10.13
CA HIS A 402 15.10 -39.64 -9.11
C HIS A 402 16.10 -38.91 -8.22
N PHE A 403 15.93 -37.61 -8.08
CA PHE A 403 16.62 -36.82 -7.08
C PHE A 403 16.01 -37.07 -5.70
N ARG A 404 16.86 -37.26 -4.69
CA ARG A 404 16.50 -37.54 -3.29
C ARG A 404 17.46 -36.84 -2.33
N THR A 405 17.03 -36.59 -1.11
CA THR A 405 17.92 -36.10 -0.04
C THR A 405 18.78 -37.23 0.53
N LYS A 406 19.80 -36.91 1.31
CA LYS A 406 20.53 -37.91 2.12
C LYS A 406 19.68 -38.39 3.30
N LYS A 407 19.99 -39.59 3.82
CA LYS A 407 19.28 -40.19 4.95
C LYS A 407 19.33 -39.34 6.23
N ASP A 408 20.39 -38.57 6.41
CA ASP A 408 20.64 -37.71 7.57
C ASP A 408 20.29 -36.24 7.34
N TRP A 409 19.64 -35.90 6.21
CA TRP A 409 19.12 -34.56 5.94
C TRP A 409 18.07 -34.17 6.98
N LYS A 410 18.25 -33.00 7.60
CA LYS A 410 17.34 -32.46 8.63
C LYS A 410 16.73 -31.13 8.20
N GLY A 411 16.66 -30.85 6.89
CA GLY A 411 16.09 -29.61 6.35
C GLY A 411 17.10 -28.46 6.25
N GLU A 412 18.38 -28.74 6.01
CA GLU A 412 19.45 -27.73 5.85
C GLU A 412 19.20 -26.79 4.65
N PHE A 413 18.47 -27.26 3.65
CA PHE A 413 18.08 -26.56 2.43
C PHE A 413 16.65 -26.98 2.05
N GLY A 414 15.96 -26.23 1.19
CA GLY A 414 14.64 -26.64 0.71
C GLY A 414 14.76 -27.73 -0.35
N PHE A 415 14.02 -28.84 -0.18
CA PHE A 415 13.94 -29.92 -1.16
C PHE A 415 12.53 -30.50 -1.18
N ASP A 416 11.99 -30.72 -2.38
CA ASP A 416 10.67 -31.33 -2.54
C ASP A 416 10.59 -32.25 -3.77
N CYS A 417 9.78 -33.30 -3.70
CA CYS A 417 9.57 -34.23 -4.80
C CYS A 417 8.21 -34.91 -4.70
N TYR A 418 7.48 -34.98 -5.83
CA TYR A 418 6.20 -35.69 -5.91
C TYR A 418 6.42 -37.20 -5.99
N LYS A 419 5.55 -37.95 -5.30
CA LYS A 419 5.59 -39.42 -5.25
C LYS A 419 4.22 -39.96 -5.64
N GLU A 420 4.16 -40.63 -6.78
CA GLU A 420 2.98 -41.37 -7.20
C GLU A 420 3.27 -42.85 -7.11
N ASN A 421 2.49 -43.59 -6.34
CA ASN A 421 2.60 -45.05 -6.26
C ASN A 421 2.17 -45.70 -7.56
N SER A 422 3.07 -45.69 -8.53
CA SER A 422 2.96 -46.54 -9.69
C SER A 422 3.42 -47.93 -9.24
N ASN A 423 2.50 -48.89 -9.12
CA ASN A 423 2.80 -50.31 -8.89
C ASN A 423 3.50 -50.97 -10.11
N VAL A 424 4.50 -50.29 -10.66
CA VAL A 424 5.37 -50.79 -11.72
C VAL A 424 6.48 -51.58 -11.07
N LYS A 425 6.65 -52.83 -11.52
CA LYS A 425 7.66 -53.76 -11.01
C LYS A 425 9.05 -53.10 -11.05
N GLY A 426 9.54 -52.66 -9.88
CA GLY A 426 10.89 -52.13 -9.70
C GLY A 426 11.03 -50.61 -9.61
N ILE A 427 9.95 -49.84 -9.73
CA ILE A 427 9.87 -48.43 -9.30
C ILE A 427 9.07 -48.45 -7.99
N ASN A 428 9.74 -48.69 -6.88
CA ASN A 428 9.08 -48.81 -5.57
C ASN A 428 9.02 -47.44 -4.90
N ASP A 429 8.09 -46.58 -5.32
CA ASP A 429 7.48 -45.58 -4.43
C ASP A 429 6.28 -46.27 -3.79
N THR A 430 6.48 -46.95 -2.66
CA THR A 430 5.55 -47.99 -2.16
C THR A 430 4.24 -47.49 -1.55
N GLU A 431 3.95 -46.19 -1.53
CA GLU A 431 2.75 -45.65 -0.86
C GLU A 431 1.97 -44.66 -1.73
N LYS A 432 0.65 -44.87 -1.87
CA LYS A 432 -0.20 -44.10 -2.80
C LYS A 432 -0.26 -42.65 -2.38
N TYR A 433 -0.14 -41.71 -3.31
CA TYR A 433 -0.43 -40.29 -3.04
C TYR A 433 -1.74 -40.08 -2.25
N ILE A 434 -2.76 -40.90 -2.50
CA ILE A 434 -4.03 -40.87 -1.76
C ILE A 434 -3.92 -41.41 -0.31
N ASP A 435 -3.01 -42.35 -0.05
CA ASP A 435 -2.64 -42.84 1.28
C ASP A 435 -1.64 -41.88 1.98
N LEU A 436 -0.91 -41.06 1.20
CA LEU A 436 0.09 -40.08 1.60
C LEU A 436 -0.52 -38.78 2.16
N ILE A 437 -1.61 -38.30 1.53
CA ILE A 437 -2.41 -37.15 1.98
C ILE A 437 -3.60 -37.57 2.86
N GLY A 438 -4.03 -38.83 2.81
CA GLY A 438 -5.32 -39.26 3.38
C GLY A 438 -5.28 -40.57 4.15
N LYS A 439 -5.02 -40.51 5.46
CA LYS A 439 -5.64 -41.44 6.42
C LYS A 439 -6.49 -40.66 7.41
N TYR A 440 -7.65 -40.21 6.94
CA TYR A 440 -8.74 -39.74 7.80
C TYR A 440 -10.04 -40.38 7.34
N TYR A 441 -10.51 -41.33 8.14
CA TYR A 441 -11.75 -42.08 7.96
C TYR A 441 -12.87 -41.42 8.77
N SER A 442 -14.09 -41.44 8.24
CA SER A 442 -15.31 -41.10 8.98
C SER A 442 -15.81 -42.22 9.92
N LYS A 443 -15.16 -43.40 9.90
CA LYS A 443 -15.54 -44.62 10.65
C LYS A 443 -14.32 -45.29 11.33
N THR A 444 -14.57 -46.11 12.35
CA THR A 444 -13.56 -46.88 13.10
C THR A 444 -12.98 -48.06 12.30
N ASP A 445 -11.80 -48.57 12.69
CA ASP A 445 -11.16 -49.72 12.05
C ASP A 445 -12.04 -50.99 12.04
N ALA A 446 -12.92 -51.15 13.04
CA ALA A 446 -13.86 -52.27 13.13
C ALA A 446 -14.99 -52.16 12.09
N GLU A 447 -15.55 -50.95 11.91
CA GLU A 447 -16.60 -50.67 10.92
C GLU A 447 -16.08 -50.82 9.49
N MET A 448 -14.81 -50.44 9.26
CA MET A 448 -14.14 -50.60 7.96
C MET A 448 -13.93 -52.06 7.54
N GLN A 449 -13.70 -52.97 8.50
CA GLN A 449 -13.55 -54.41 8.21
C GLN A 449 -14.89 -55.04 7.80
N ILE A 450 -15.99 -54.61 8.41
CA ILE A 450 -17.35 -55.05 8.09
C ILE A 450 -17.76 -54.57 6.69
N GLU A 451 -17.46 -53.32 6.34
CA GLU A 451 -17.81 -52.74 5.03
C GLU A 451 -16.98 -53.36 3.87
N LYS A 452 -15.71 -53.71 4.14
CA LYS A 452 -14.86 -54.47 3.20
C LYS A 452 -15.36 -55.87 2.90
N GLN A 453 -15.99 -56.54 3.88
CA GLN A 453 -16.62 -57.84 3.64
C GLN A 453 -17.91 -57.72 2.83
N ASN A 454 -18.61 -56.60 2.93
CA ASN A 454 -19.94 -56.42 2.33
C ASN A 454 -19.92 -55.81 0.92
N ASN A 455 -18.87 -55.11 0.49
CA ASN A 455 -18.82 -54.48 -0.84
C ASN A 455 -17.40 -54.45 -1.45
N PRO A 456 -16.96 -55.51 -2.16
CA PRO A 456 -15.58 -55.64 -2.65
C PRO A 456 -15.21 -54.75 -3.85
N SER A 457 -16.20 -54.15 -4.52
CA SER A 457 -16.03 -53.59 -5.87
C SER A 457 -16.24 -52.07 -6.00
N ASN A 458 -16.49 -51.33 -4.91
CA ASN A 458 -16.67 -49.87 -5.00
C ASN A 458 -15.75 -49.09 -4.06
N THR A 459 -15.21 -48.00 -4.63
CA THR A 459 -14.00 -47.26 -4.25
C THR A 459 -14.05 -46.56 -2.90
N TYR A 460 -12.85 -46.33 -2.36
CA TYR A 460 -12.56 -45.64 -1.10
C TYR A 460 -13.06 -44.18 -0.98
N SER A 461 -13.89 -43.70 -1.91
CA SER A 461 -14.36 -42.31 -2.05
C SER A 461 -15.40 -41.87 -1.02
N SER A 462 -16.18 -42.78 -0.44
CA SER A 462 -17.16 -42.46 0.61
C SER A 462 -16.54 -42.30 2.01
N PHE A 463 -15.24 -42.54 2.16
CA PHE A 463 -14.54 -42.55 3.45
C PHE A 463 -13.87 -41.22 3.82
N PHE A 464 -13.93 -40.21 2.94
CA PHE A 464 -13.28 -38.90 3.11
C PHE A 464 -14.18 -37.91 3.87
N ILE A 465 -13.58 -37.01 4.65
CA ILE A 465 -14.31 -35.90 5.29
C ILE A 465 -14.87 -35.02 4.16
N SER A 466 -16.20 -34.98 4.08
CA SER A 466 -16.94 -34.33 3.02
C SER A 466 -17.13 -32.82 3.21
N ASN A 467 -16.44 -32.22 4.16
CA ASN A 467 -16.49 -30.78 4.37
C ASN A 467 -15.07 -30.23 4.63
N PRO A 468 -14.41 -29.68 3.60
CA PRO A 468 -13.05 -29.14 3.71
C PRO A 468 -12.93 -27.94 4.65
N ASN A 469 -14.06 -27.33 4.98
CA ASN A 469 -14.14 -26.16 5.83
C ASN A 469 -14.01 -26.45 7.32
N SER A 470 -13.64 -27.68 7.68
CA SER A 470 -13.56 -28.13 9.08
C SER A 470 -12.14 -28.04 9.65
N TRP A 471 -11.14 -27.64 8.87
CA TRP A 471 -9.73 -27.66 9.26
C TRP A 471 -9.27 -26.37 9.96
N TYR A 472 -10.09 -25.32 9.94
CA TYR A 472 -9.75 -23.97 10.40
C TYR A 472 -10.56 -23.48 11.61
N VAL A 473 -11.28 -24.39 12.29
CA VAL A 473 -12.10 -24.04 13.45
C VAL A 473 -11.23 -24.08 14.70
N ASN A 474 -11.00 -22.91 15.33
CA ASN A 474 -10.36 -22.85 16.65
C ASN A 474 -11.21 -23.63 17.69
N ARG A 475 -10.61 -24.07 18.80
CA ARG A 475 -11.30 -24.56 20.00
C ARG A 475 -12.27 -23.47 20.51
N GLY A 476 -13.47 -23.43 19.94
CA GLY A 476 -14.46 -22.37 20.18
C GLY A 476 -15.46 -22.17 19.04
N GLY A 477 -15.26 -22.74 17.86
CA GLY A 477 -16.28 -22.75 16.79
C GLY A 477 -16.26 -21.56 15.83
N ASN A 478 -15.38 -20.56 16.02
CA ASN A 478 -15.29 -19.39 15.15
C ASN A 478 -14.22 -19.55 14.05
N ILE A 479 -14.54 -19.01 12.87
CA ILE A 479 -13.69 -18.95 11.67
C ILE A 479 -12.79 -17.71 11.77
N ILE A 480 -11.48 -17.84 11.50
CA ILE A 480 -10.52 -16.73 11.52
C ILE A 480 -10.53 -16.00 10.16
N GLU A 481 -10.84 -14.70 10.16
CA GLU A 481 -11.10 -13.88 8.95
C GLU A 481 -9.89 -13.58 8.05
N ASN A 482 -8.65 -13.81 8.50
CA ASN A 482 -7.45 -13.54 7.69
C ASN A 482 -7.20 -14.55 6.56
N PHE A 483 -8.00 -15.62 6.50
CA PHE A 483 -7.96 -16.62 5.45
C PHE A 483 -9.11 -16.35 4.49
N LYS A 484 -8.89 -15.47 3.50
CA LYS A 484 -9.86 -15.28 2.42
C LYS A 484 -10.11 -16.61 1.73
N LEU A 485 -11.40 -16.94 1.56
CA LEU A 485 -11.88 -17.94 0.62
C LEU A 485 -11.34 -17.62 -0.77
N ASP A 486 -10.34 -18.36 -1.24
CA ASP A 486 -10.42 -18.81 -2.62
C ASP A 486 -11.34 -20.04 -2.58
N GLY A 487 -12.59 -19.87 -3.05
CA GLY A 487 -13.66 -20.87 -2.97
C GLY A 487 -13.37 -22.16 -3.76
N THR A 488 -12.17 -22.30 -4.30
CA THR A 488 -11.70 -23.43 -5.09
C THR A 488 -10.82 -24.39 -4.30
N GLN A 489 -10.27 -23.98 -3.15
CA GLN A 489 -9.04 -24.66 -2.69
C GLN A 489 -9.25 -26.02 -2.04
N TYR A 490 -10.45 -26.41 -1.60
CA TYR A 490 -10.68 -27.75 -1.03
C TYR A 490 -12.11 -28.30 -1.19
N GLY A 491 -12.95 -27.75 -2.08
CA GLY A 491 -14.32 -28.29 -2.32
C GLY A 491 -14.34 -29.75 -2.79
N HIS A 492 -15.50 -30.42 -2.74
CA HIS A 492 -15.68 -31.78 -3.30
C HIS A 492 -15.35 -31.92 -4.80
N SER A 493 -15.16 -30.80 -5.50
CA SER A 493 -14.75 -30.68 -6.90
C SER A 493 -13.30 -30.21 -7.07
N ASP A 494 -12.47 -30.30 -6.04
CA ASP A 494 -11.12 -29.73 -6.01
C ASP A 494 -10.12 -30.49 -6.92
N GLU A 495 -9.61 -29.78 -7.93
CA GLU A 495 -8.56 -30.22 -8.86
C GLU A 495 -7.14 -30.05 -8.29
N SER A 496 -6.96 -29.67 -7.02
CA SER A 496 -5.66 -29.42 -6.38
C SER A 496 -4.64 -30.55 -6.57
N GLN A 497 -5.06 -31.82 -6.52
CA GLN A 497 -4.20 -32.96 -6.82
C GLN A 497 -3.75 -32.98 -8.29
N ASN A 498 -4.63 -32.68 -9.23
CA ASN A 498 -4.29 -32.62 -10.65
C ASN A 498 -3.38 -31.42 -10.95
N LYS A 499 -3.59 -30.31 -10.26
CA LYS A 499 -2.71 -29.13 -10.30
C LYS A 499 -1.31 -29.46 -9.77
N LEU A 500 -1.20 -30.09 -8.60
CA LEU A 500 0.08 -30.57 -8.05
C LEU A 500 0.75 -31.61 -8.96
N ARG A 501 -0.01 -32.54 -9.54
CA ARG A 501 0.54 -33.48 -10.54
C ARG A 501 1.13 -32.75 -11.72
N LYS A 502 0.43 -31.75 -12.25
CA LYS A 502 0.89 -30.93 -13.38
C LYS A 502 2.15 -30.14 -13.02
N ASP A 503 2.20 -29.54 -11.82
CA ASP A 503 3.34 -28.72 -11.38
C ASP A 503 4.63 -29.54 -11.26
N PHE A 504 4.52 -30.81 -10.85
CA PHE A 504 5.65 -31.73 -10.73
C PHE A 504 5.88 -32.58 -11.97
N SER A 505 4.99 -32.60 -12.96
CA SER A 505 5.15 -33.42 -14.16
C SER A 505 6.39 -32.99 -14.93
N LEU A 506 7.25 -33.95 -15.26
CA LEU A 506 8.40 -33.73 -16.12
C LEU A 506 8.12 -34.23 -17.53
N PHE A 507 7.78 -35.51 -17.65
CA PHE A 507 7.41 -36.13 -18.93
C PHE A 507 6.56 -37.38 -18.69
N ASN A 508 5.77 -37.79 -19.68
CA ASN A 508 5.09 -39.09 -19.63
C ASN A 508 5.91 -40.14 -20.39
N PHE A 509 5.87 -41.38 -19.90
CA PHE A 509 6.59 -42.52 -20.46
C PHE A 509 5.71 -43.78 -20.43
N LYS A 510 6.08 -44.80 -21.21
CA LYS A 510 5.32 -46.05 -21.34
C LYS A 510 6.10 -47.24 -20.81
N ILE A 511 5.43 -48.15 -20.10
CA ILE A 511 6.01 -49.44 -19.69
C ILE A 511 5.07 -50.58 -20.07
N LYS A 512 5.63 -51.66 -20.62
CA LYS A 512 4.92 -52.93 -20.86
C LYS A 512 4.82 -53.73 -19.57
N ASN A 513 3.60 -54.07 -19.17
CA ASN A 513 3.35 -54.95 -18.03
C ASN A 513 3.68 -56.42 -18.38
N LYS A 514 3.58 -57.34 -17.39
CA LYS A 514 3.89 -58.78 -17.57
C LYS A 514 3.12 -59.47 -18.69
N ASN A 515 1.99 -58.90 -19.14
CA ASN A 515 1.13 -59.44 -20.18
C ASN A 515 1.36 -58.75 -21.54
N GLY A 516 2.39 -57.90 -21.67
CA GLY A 516 2.71 -57.19 -22.91
C GLY A 516 1.88 -55.92 -23.17
N ILE A 517 1.00 -55.53 -22.25
CA ILE A 517 0.13 -54.35 -22.38
C ILE A 517 0.92 -53.10 -21.95
N GLU A 518 0.95 -52.07 -22.80
CA GLU A 518 1.55 -50.77 -22.51
C GLU A 518 0.69 -49.95 -21.54
N GLN A 519 1.33 -49.39 -20.51
CA GLN A 519 0.71 -48.49 -19.53
C GLN A 519 1.50 -47.17 -19.49
N ASN A 520 0.78 -46.05 -19.45
CA ASN A 520 1.34 -44.71 -19.35
C ASN A 520 1.63 -44.35 -17.89
N PHE A 521 2.78 -43.76 -17.65
CA PHE A 521 3.21 -43.25 -16.36
C PHE A 521 3.76 -41.84 -16.52
N THR A 522 3.65 -41.02 -15.48
CA THR A 522 4.24 -39.69 -15.43
C THR A 522 5.50 -39.74 -14.58
N HIS A 523 6.62 -39.26 -15.11
CA HIS A 523 7.81 -39.03 -14.31
C HIS A 523 7.77 -37.61 -13.76
N TYR A 524 8.09 -37.46 -12.48
CA TYR A 524 7.98 -36.19 -11.77
C TYR A 524 9.36 -35.59 -11.52
N LYS A 525 9.49 -34.27 -11.72
CA LYS A 525 10.67 -33.50 -11.33
C LYS A 525 10.69 -33.25 -9.83
N SER A 526 11.88 -32.97 -9.30
CA SER A 526 12.06 -32.50 -7.93
C SER A 526 12.33 -30.99 -7.91
N PHE A 527 12.22 -30.34 -6.77
CA PHE A 527 12.56 -28.94 -6.57
C PHE A 527 13.63 -28.80 -5.48
N ILE A 528 14.53 -27.83 -5.63
CA ILE A 528 15.54 -27.48 -4.64
C ILE A 528 15.66 -25.97 -4.49
N ALA A 529 15.84 -25.51 -3.25
CA ALA A 529 16.01 -24.11 -2.89
C ALA A 529 17.36 -23.93 -2.17
N LEU A 530 18.27 -23.17 -2.79
CA LEU A 530 19.59 -22.83 -2.25
C LEU A 530 19.86 -21.33 -2.41
N PHE A 531 20.59 -20.75 -1.47
CA PHE A 531 21.00 -19.35 -1.53
C PHE A 531 22.33 -19.17 -2.27
N PRO A 532 22.55 -18.06 -2.97
CA PRO A 532 23.85 -17.75 -3.58
C PRO A 532 24.94 -17.60 -2.53
N LYS A 533 26.15 -18.05 -2.85
CA LYS A 533 27.33 -17.90 -1.99
C LYS A 533 27.73 -16.42 -1.86
N THR A 534 27.30 -15.78 -0.77
CA THR A 534 27.77 -14.45 -0.35
C THR A 534 27.99 -14.45 1.17
N GLU A 535 28.52 -13.37 1.73
CA GLU A 535 28.68 -13.21 3.19
C GLU A 535 27.37 -13.29 3.99
N ASN A 536 26.19 -13.16 3.35
CA ASN A 536 24.94 -12.84 4.05
C ASN A 536 23.72 -13.73 3.71
N TYR A 537 23.89 -14.87 3.02
CA TYR A 537 22.77 -15.74 2.63
C TYR A 537 23.00 -17.20 3.04
N GLY A 538 21.91 -17.98 3.15
CA GLY A 538 21.87 -19.33 3.76
C GLY A 538 22.67 -20.42 3.04
N VAL A 539 22.22 -21.67 3.14
CA VAL A 539 22.96 -22.81 2.59
C VAL A 539 23.06 -22.70 1.06
N SER A 540 24.30 -22.60 0.56
CA SER A 540 24.62 -22.46 -0.86
C SER A 540 24.97 -23.77 -1.54
N GLU A 541 25.09 -24.87 -0.79
CA GLU A 541 25.38 -26.19 -1.32
C GLU A 541 24.53 -27.26 -0.67
N ALA A 542 24.10 -28.24 -1.48
CA ALA A 542 23.31 -29.37 -1.03
C ALA A 542 23.87 -30.66 -1.59
N GLU A 543 24.10 -31.62 -0.70
CA GLU A 543 24.41 -32.99 -1.11
C GLU A 543 23.12 -33.79 -1.22
N ILE A 544 22.89 -34.32 -2.42
CA ILE A 544 21.67 -35.03 -2.81
C ILE A 544 22.03 -36.38 -3.45
N GLU A 545 21.15 -37.35 -3.29
CA GLU A 545 21.27 -38.69 -3.84
C GLU A 545 20.47 -38.82 -5.14
N LEU A 546 21.09 -39.43 -6.15
CA LEU A 546 20.48 -39.82 -7.40
C LEU A 546 20.14 -41.31 -7.33
N GLN A 547 18.86 -41.64 -7.39
CA GLN A 547 18.40 -43.02 -7.50
C GLN A 547 18.20 -43.37 -8.96
N ILE A 548 19.08 -44.21 -9.49
CA ILE A 548 19.08 -44.56 -10.91
C ILE A 548 18.34 -45.87 -11.12
N LYS A 549 17.40 -45.89 -12.07
CA LYS A 549 16.62 -47.06 -12.41
C LYS A 549 16.55 -47.27 -13.91
N PHE A 550 16.83 -48.49 -14.37
CA PHE A 550 16.61 -48.88 -15.77
C PHE A 550 15.23 -49.53 -15.90
N LEU A 551 14.46 -49.06 -16.88
CA LEU A 551 13.10 -49.52 -17.22
C LEU A 551 13.11 -50.66 -18.24
N SER A 552 14.19 -50.79 -19.02
CA SER A 552 14.39 -51.84 -20.01
C SER A 552 15.69 -52.63 -19.75
N LYS A 553 15.99 -53.61 -20.61
CA LYS A 553 17.29 -54.31 -20.60
C LYS A 553 18.45 -53.42 -21.06
N GLU A 554 18.11 -52.29 -21.67
CA GLU A 554 19.06 -51.32 -22.21
C GLU A 554 19.75 -50.56 -21.07
N LYS A 555 21.06 -50.34 -21.22
CA LYS A 555 21.90 -49.69 -20.21
C LYS A 555 22.56 -48.47 -20.84
N PRO A 556 22.53 -47.30 -20.20
CA PRO A 556 23.32 -46.16 -20.64
C PRO A 556 24.80 -46.37 -20.30
N ASP A 557 25.67 -45.82 -21.12
CA ASP A 557 27.11 -45.79 -20.89
C ASP A 557 27.47 -44.80 -19.78
N TYR A 558 26.81 -43.64 -19.76
CA TYR A 558 26.99 -42.62 -18.73
C TYR A 558 25.78 -41.69 -18.60
N LEU A 559 25.71 -40.92 -17.51
CA LEU A 559 24.73 -39.83 -17.31
C LEU A 559 25.42 -38.47 -17.33
N VAL A 560 24.77 -37.45 -17.90
CA VAL A 560 25.24 -36.06 -17.92
C VAL A 560 24.15 -35.10 -17.49
N PHE A 561 24.56 -33.94 -17.00
CA PHE A 561 23.66 -32.87 -16.58
C PHE A 561 23.60 -31.80 -17.68
N LYS A 562 22.41 -31.27 -17.93
CA LYS A 562 22.15 -30.12 -18.80
C LYS A 562 21.23 -29.15 -18.06
N LEU A 563 21.31 -27.87 -18.39
CA LEU A 563 20.44 -26.85 -17.81
C LEU A 563 19.31 -26.52 -18.79
N ASN A 564 18.09 -26.37 -18.28
CA ASN A 564 16.90 -26.04 -19.06
C ASN A 564 16.78 -26.94 -20.31
N ASP A 565 16.59 -26.36 -21.49
CA ASP A 565 16.58 -27.05 -22.79
C ASP A 565 17.88 -26.81 -23.58
N GLU A 566 18.98 -26.52 -22.88
CA GLU A 566 20.28 -26.33 -23.52
C GLU A 566 20.82 -27.64 -24.09
N THR A 567 21.40 -27.58 -25.29
CA THR A 567 22.00 -28.73 -25.97
C THR A 567 23.34 -29.15 -25.35
N LYS A 568 24.01 -28.22 -24.63
CA LYS A 568 25.34 -28.41 -24.05
C LYS A 568 25.27 -29.04 -22.66
N GLU A 569 26.22 -29.93 -22.39
CA GLU A 569 26.46 -30.46 -21.03
C GLU A 569 26.87 -29.32 -20.09
N LEU A 570 26.37 -29.36 -18.86
CA LEU A 570 26.76 -28.44 -17.81
C LEU A 570 28.28 -28.51 -17.62
N THR A 571 28.93 -27.34 -17.59
CA THR A 571 30.37 -27.22 -17.35
C THR A 571 30.63 -26.66 -15.95
N ALA A 572 31.86 -26.85 -15.46
CA ALA A 572 32.27 -26.35 -14.15
C ALA A 572 32.23 -24.81 -14.07
N ASP A 573 32.28 -24.11 -15.20
CA ASP A 573 32.37 -22.65 -15.30
C ASP A 573 31.00 -21.94 -15.28
N HIS A 574 29.89 -22.67 -15.18
CA HIS A 574 28.57 -22.05 -15.18
C HIS A 574 28.40 -21.05 -14.02
N TYR A 575 27.84 -19.87 -14.31
CA TYR A 575 27.86 -18.70 -13.43
C TYR A 575 27.05 -18.89 -12.13
N PHE A 576 25.92 -19.57 -12.21
CA PHE A 576 24.96 -19.66 -11.09
C PHE A 576 24.90 -21.03 -10.41
N ILE A 577 25.22 -22.10 -11.15
CA ILE A 577 25.07 -23.49 -10.70
C ILE A 577 26.42 -24.20 -10.75
N GLY A 578 26.73 -24.95 -9.70
CA GLY A 578 27.83 -25.91 -9.68
C GLY A 578 27.31 -27.31 -9.38
N ILE A 579 27.87 -28.31 -10.06
CA ILE A 579 27.72 -29.72 -9.69
C ILE A 579 29.12 -30.31 -9.62
N ASP A 580 29.44 -30.97 -8.52
CA ASP A 580 30.76 -31.56 -8.27
C ASP A 580 31.11 -32.69 -9.24
N ARG A 581 30.11 -33.47 -9.66
CA ARG A 581 30.23 -34.59 -10.60
C ARG A 581 29.34 -34.38 -11.81
N LEU A 582 29.85 -33.69 -12.82
CA LEU A 582 29.15 -33.35 -14.07
C LEU A 582 28.86 -34.56 -14.98
N LYS A 583 29.49 -35.72 -14.70
CA LYS A 583 29.31 -36.95 -15.46
C LYS A 583 29.35 -38.17 -14.53
N ILE A 584 28.42 -39.10 -14.72
CA ILE A 584 28.33 -40.36 -13.97
C ILE A 584 28.63 -41.51 -14.92
N GLU A 585 29.84 -42.04 -14.85
CA GLU A 585 30.29 -43.15 -15.70
C GLU A 585 29.70 -44.48 -15.23
N ARG A 586 29.24 -45.32 -16.18
CA ARG A 586 28.76 -46.69 -15.95
C ARG A 586 27.72 -46.78 -14.82
N PRO A 587 26.62 -46.02 -14.91
CA PRO A 587 25.58 -46.04 -13.89
C PRO A 587 25.00 -47.44 -13.70
N LYS A 588 24.56 -47.75 -12.47
CA LYS A 588 24.00 -49.06 -12.13
C LYS A 588 22.57 -48.90 -11.65
N SER A 589 21.64 -49.62 -12.26
CA SER A 589 20.24 -49.70 -11.82
C SER A 589 20.15 -50.15 -10.35
N GLY A 590 19.41 -49.41 -9.53
CA GLY A 590 19.20 -49.68 -8.11
C GLY A 590 20.31 -49.18 -7.18
N LYS A 591 21.36 -48.51 -7.70
CA LYS A 591 22.36 -47.82 -6.87
C LYS A 591 22.01 -46.35 -6.65
N ARG A 592 22.51 -45.82 -5.52
CA ARG A 592 22.45 -44.40 -5.15
C ARG A 592 23.80 -43.76 -5.46
N GLU A 593 23.80 -42.65 -6.18
CA GLU A 593 24.98 -41.82 -6.44
C GLU A 593 24.80 -40.47 -5.76
N THR A 594 25.80 -39.97 -5.02
CA THR A 594 25.69 -38.68 -4.32
C THR A 594 26.32 -37.54 -5.13
N ILE A 595 25.59 -36.48 -5.42
CA ILE A 595 26.17 -35.27 -6.02
C ILE A 595 26.00 -34.09 -5.08
N LYS A 596 26.85 -33.08 -5.24
CA LYS A 596 26.73 -31.79 -4.58
C LYS A 596 26.28 -30.76 -5.60
N ILE A 597 25.10 -30.17 -5.38
CA ILE A 597 24.60 -29.00 -6.14
C ILE A 597 24.95 -27.74 -5.36
N THR A 598 25.45 -26.71 -6.04
CA THR A 598 25.84 -25.42 -5.44
C THR A 598 25.19 -24.25 -6.18
N CYS A 599 24.63 -23.28 -5.43
CA CYS A 599 24.27 -21.96 -5.93
C CYS A 599 25.48 -21.01 -5.78
N LYS A 600 26.10 -20.64 -6.89
CA LYS A 600 27.32 -19.84 -6.89
C LYS A 600 27.07 -18.34 -6.70
N ALA A 601 26.06 -17.80 -7.37
CA ALA A 601 25.75 -16.37 -7.38
C ALA A 601 24.27 -16.14 -7.73
N PHE A 602 23.75 -14.95 -7.39
CA PHE A 602 22.44 -14.48 -7.87
C PHE A 602 22.57 -13.39 -8.94
N GLN A 603 23.73 -12.75 -9.02
CA GLN A 603 24.07 -11.76 -10.02
C GLN A 603 25.56 -11.85 -10.32
N VAL A 604 25.91 -11.82 -11.60
CA VAL A 604 27.30 -11.80 -12.08
C VAL A 604 27.44 -10.75 -13.18
N ILE A 605 28.66 -10.29 -13.41
CA ILE A 605 29.01 -9.54 -14.61
C ILE A 605 29.64 -10.56 -15.56
N ASP A 606 29.10 -10.67 -16.77
CA ASP A 606 29.63 -11.58 -17.77
C ASP A 606 30.98 -11.10 -18.31
N LYS A 607 31.58 -11.89 -19.21
CA LYS A 607 32.88 -11.55 -19.81
C LYS A 607 32.85 -10.28 -20.68
N ASN A 608 31.66 -9.76 -21.01
CA ASN A 608 31.44 -8.58 -21.84
C ASN A 608 31.03 -7.33 -21.04
N GLY A 609 30.97 -7.42 -19.70
CA GLY A 609 30.55 -6.31 -18.85
C GLY A 609 29.03 -6.18 -18.65
N GLN A 610 28.23 -7.13 -19.12
CA GLN A 610 26.78 -7.15 -18.94
C GLN A 610 26.41 -7.83 -17.61
N GLY A 611 25.56 -7.19 -16.81
CA GLY A 611 25.02 -7.78 -15.59
C GLY A 611 23.97 -8.84 -15.91
N ILE A 612 24.22 -10.09 -15.51
CA ILE A 612 23.28 -11.23 -15.65
C ILE A 612 22.78 -11.60 -14.25
N LYS A 613 21.46 -11.81 -14.10
CA LYS A 613 20.81 -12.19 -12.84
C LYS A 613 20.20 -13.59 -12.94
N PHE A 614 20.19 -14.30 -11.81
CA PHE A 614 19.45 -15.55 -11.63
C PHE A 614 18.04 -15.22 -11.13
N ASP A 615 17.17 -14.81 -12.05
CA ASP A 615 15.82 -14.30 -11.79
C ASP A 615 14.68 -15.26 -12.23
N LYS A 616 15.04 -16.40 -12.85
CA LYS A 616 14.12 -17.46 -13.28
C LYS A 616 14.62 -18.83 -12.85
N ASP A 617 13.70 -19.71 -12.46
CA ASP A 617 14.01 -21.07 -12.04
C ASP A 617 14.82 -21.78 -13.13
N ILE A 618 15.80 -22.60 -12.73
CA ILE A 618 16.66 -23.34 -13.67
C ILE A 618 16.42 -24.83 -13.48
N ASP A 619 16.04 -25.52 -14.54
CA ASP A 619 15.92 -26.97 -14.54
C ASP A 619 17.30 -27.62 -14.71
N ILE A 620 17.71 -28.46 -13.77
CA ILE A 620 18.90 -29.30 -13.89
C ILE A 620 18.43 -30.68 -14.38
N LYS A 621 18.51 -30.90 -15.69
CA LYS A 621 18.07 -32.12 -16.35
C LYS A 621 19.21 -33.14 -16.44
N ILE A 622 18.90 -34.41 -16.17
CA ILE A 622 19.84 -35.53 -16.36
C ILE A 622 19.44 -36.27 -17.63
N TYR A 623 20.41 -36.44 -18.52
CA TYR A 623 20.26 -37.25 -19.72
C TYR A 623 21.05 -38.55 -19.58
N ALA A 624 20.40 -39.66 -19.91
CA ALA A 624 21.03 -40.97 -20.05
C ALA A 624 21.60 -41.09 -21.46
N ILE A 625 22.90 -41.34 -21.54
CA ILE A 625 23.64 -41.40 -22.81
C ILE A 625 24.02 -42.84 -23.10
N LYS A 626 23.73 -43.29 -24.33
CA LYS A 626 24.23 -44.55 -24.85
C LYS A 626 25.02 -44.31 -26.12
N VAL A 627 26.18 -44.95 -26.22
CA VAL A 627 27.11 -44.84 -27.34
C VAL A 627 27.05 -46.14 -28.11
N ASP A 628 26.69 -46.07 -29.38
CA ASP A 628 26.71 -47.26 -30.24
C ASP A 628 28.15 -47.66 -30.63
N GLU A 629 28.31 -48.82 -31.27
CA GLU A 629 29.61 -49.33 -31.71
C GLU A 629 30.32 -48.42 -32.72
N LYS A 630 29.61 -47.43 -33.30
CA LYS A 630 30.13 -46.44 -34.26
C LYS A 630 30.44 -45.09 -33.59
N GLY A 631 30.21 -44.96 -32.29
CA GLY A 631 30.45 -43.73 -31.52
C GLY A 631 29.29 -42.73 -31.50
N ASN A 632 28.12 -43.06 -32.07
CA ASN A 632 26.95 -42.18 -32.04
C ASN A 632 26.31 -42.21 -30.66
N LYS A 633 25.98 -41.04 -30.12
CA LYS A 633 25.34 -40.87 -28.82
C LYS A 633 23.83 -40.75 -28.99
N THR A 634 23.06 -41.56 -28.28
CA THR A 634 21.63 -41.34 -28.06
C THR A 634 21.43 -40.79 -26.66
N GLU A 635 20.65 -39.71 -26.55
CA GLU A 635 20.37 -39.05 -25.28
C GLU A 635 18.89 -39.18 -24.94
N ASN A 636 18.57 -39.57 -23.72
CA ASN A 636 17.19 -39.67 -23.25
C ASN A 636 17.05 -38.93 -21.93
N LEU A 637 16.05 -38.06 -21.82
CA LEU A 637 15.76 -37.37 -20.57
C LEU A 637 15.40 -38.42 -19.50
N ALA A 638 16.18 -38.42 -18.42
CA ALA A 638 16.10 -39.44 -17.39
C ALA A 638 15.62 -38.88 -16.06
N GLY A 639 15.79 -37.59 -15.79
CA GLY A 639 15.29 -36.93 -14.59
C GLY A 639 15.51 -35.43 -14.62
N CYS A 640 14.88 -34.70 -13.69
CA CYS A 640 15.06 -33.27 -13.54
C CYS A 640 14.93 -32.86 -12.07
N ILE A 641 15.76 -31.90 -11.65
CA ILE A 641 15.53 -31.11 -10.44
C ILE A 641 15.51 -29.63 -10.80
N THR A 642 14.41 -28.94 -10.50
CA THR A 642 14.30 -27.50 -10.67
C THR A 642 14.98 -26.81 -9.50
N MET A 643 15.99 -26.01 -9.79
CA MET A 643 16.57 -25.07 -8.84
C MET A 643 15.77 -23.77 -8.86
N ILE A 644 15.10 -23.48 -7.75
CA ILE A 644 14.23 -22.31 -7.65
C ILE A 644 15.08 -21.05 -7.65
N ALA A 645 14.69 -20.05 -8.45
CA ALA A 645 15.35 -18.76 -8.50
C ALA A 645 15.33 -18.09 -7.12
N PRO A 646 16.49 -17.59 -6.66
CA PRO A 646 16.59 -16.86 -5.41
C PRO A 646 15.92 -15.48 -5.54
N ILE A 647 14.59 -15.43 -5.38
CA ILE A 647 13.89 -14.21 -5.00
C ILE A 647 14.09 -14.06 -3.50
N VAL A 648 15.23 -13.48 -3.10
CA VAL A 648 15.57 -13.28 -1.69
C VAL A 648 14.61 -12.24 -1.12
N LYS A 649 13.45 -12.69 -0.68
CA LYS A 649 12.56 -11.88 0.13
C LYS A 649 13.08 -11.83 1.55
N THR A 650 13.00 -10.67 2.17
CA THR A 650 13.50 -10.47 3.52
C THR A 650 12.34 -10.19 4.45
N ILE A 651 12.18 -11.00 5.49
CA ILE A 651 11.35 -10.64 6.62
C ILE A 651 12.21 -9.89 7.63
N ASN A 652 11.82 -8.65 7.92
CA ASN A 652 12.46 -7.83 8.94
C ASN A 652 11.79 -8.11 10.28
N ILE A 653 12.47 -8.86 11.14
CA ILE A 653 11.97 -9.30 12.43
C ILE A 653 12.56 -8.47 13.56
N LEU A 654 11.68 -8.04 14.47
CA LEU A 654 12.02 -7.31 15.68
C LEU A 654 11.71 -8.16 16.92
N PRO A 655 12.73 -8.75 17.58
CA PRO A 655 12.56 -9.38 18.88
C PRO A 655 12.41 -8.31 19.97
N VAL A 656 11.29 -8.30 20.68
CA VAL A 656 10.98 -7.37 21.77
C VAL A 656 10.84 -8.16 23.06
N TYR A 657 11.71 -7.87 24.04
CA TYR A 657 11.72 -8.54 25.33
C TYR A 657 10.86 -7.78 26.34
N ILE A 658 9.84 -8.45 26.86
CA ILE A 658 8.84 -7.86 27.74
C ILE A 658 9.15 -8.24 29.17
N LYS A 659 9.42 -7.22 29.98
CA LYS A 659 9.58 -7.35 31.43
C LYS A 659 8.28 -6.96 32.11
N THR A 660 7.79 -7.85 32.97
CA THR A 660 6.61 -7.60 33.80
C THR A 660 7.08 -7.28 35.23
N ILE A 661 6.48 -7.90 36.25
CA ILE A 661 6.80 -7.64 37.67
C ILE A 661 8.20 -8.20 38.04
N MET A 662 8.78 -9.08 37.22
CA MET A 662 10.06 -9.75 37.47
C MET A 662 11.25 -8.94 36.92
N ARG A 663 11.77 -8.01 37.73
CA ARG A 663 12.89 -7.13 37.34
C ARG A 663 14.22 -7.86 37.06
N ASP A 664 14.38 -9.07 37.62
CA ASP A 664 15.64 -9.84 37.59
C ASP A 664 15.62 -11.02 36.60
N TYR A 665 14.60 -11.13 35.74
CA TYR A 665 14.60 -12.18 34.70
C TYR A 665 15.77 -11.92 33.74
N ILE A 666 16.77 -12.81 33.81
CA ILE A 666 17.80 -12.92 32.78
C ILE A 666 17.04 -13.38 31.55
N ILE A 667 16.83 -12.45 30.61
CA ILE A 667 16.40 -12.78 29.26
C ILE A 667 17.35 -13.88 28.79
N SER A 668 16.85 -15.11 28.72
CA SER A 668 17.52 -16.17 28.00
C SER A 668 17.78 -15.58 26.63
N LYS A 669 19.04 -15.25 26.32
CA LYS A 669 19.49 -14.93 24.97
C LYS A 669 19.46 -16.24 24.19
N ASP A 670 18.27 -16.78 24.04
CA ASP A 670 18.02 -17.99 23.29
C ASP A 670 18.32 -17.64 21.84
N ASN A 671 19.54 -17.97 21.40
CA ASN A 671 19.95 -17.97 19.99
C ASN A 671 19.24 -19.09 19.23
N ASN A 672 17.92 -19.15 19.36
CA ASN A 672 17.01 -20.14 18.81
C ASN A 672 16.44 -19.71 17.45
N PHE A 673 16.71 -18.48 17.01
CA PHE A 673 16.39 -18.01 15.66
C PHE A 673 17.09 -18.81 14.56
N ASN A 674 18.09 -19.64 14.89
CA ASN A 674 18.72 -20.55 13.93
C ASN A 674 17.71 -21.55 13.34
N PHE A 675 16.75 -22.04 14.14
CA PHE A 675 15.71 -22.93 13.63
C PHE A 675 14.73 -22.18 12.73
N LEU A 676 14.33 -20.95 13.10
CA LEU A 676 13.49 -20.07 12.26
C LEU A 676 14.17 -19.74 10.93
N LYS A 677 15.45 -19.34 10.96
CA LYS A 677 16.29 -19.08 9.78
C LYS A 677 16.38 -20.31 8.88
N LYS A 678 16.58 -21.49 9.47
CA LYS A 678 16.62 -22.77 8.75
C LYS A 678 15.27 -23.09 8.10
N ALA A 679 14.16 -22.92 8.81
CA ALA A 679 12.81 -23.18 8.31
C ALA A 679 12.42 -22.26 7.15
N LEU A 680 12.50 -20.94 7.35
CA LEU A 680 12.18 -19.95 6.32
C LEU A 680 13.18 -19.95 5.15
N GLY A 681 14.42 -20.36 5.43
CA GLY A 681 15.45 -20.55 4.41
C GLY A 681 15.10 -21.63 3.38
N GLN A 682 14.29 -22.64 3.73
CA GLN A 682 13.81 -23.63 2.77
C GLN A 682 12.91 -23.03 1.69
N ALA A 683 12.24 -21.91 1.98
CA ALA A 683 11.42 -21.14 1.04
C ALA A 683 12.16 -19.92 0.47
N LEU A 684 13.50 -19.86 0.58
CA LEU A 684 14.34 -18.73 0.14
C LEU A 684 14.02 -17.39 0.81
N ILE A 685 13.43 -17.42 2.01
CA ILE A 685 13.14 -16.22 2.80
C ILE A 685 14.29 -15.95 3.76
N LYS A 686 14.85 -14.74 3.65
CA LYS A 686 15.86 -14.24 4.55
C LYS A 686 15.21 -13.67 5.80
N VAL A 687 15.69 -14.10 6.96
CA VAL A 687 15.31 -13.50 8.24
C VAL A 687 16.35 -12.45 8.61
N ASN A 688 15.95 -11.19 8.60
CA ASN A 688 16.75 -10.08 9.09
C ASN A 688 16.31 -9.73 10.51
N LEU A 689 17.19 -9.86 11.49
CA LEU A 689 16.88 -9.58 12.90
C LEU A 689 17.43 -8.22 13.31
N LEU A 690 16.56 -7.35 13.83
CA LEU A 690 16.97 -6.11 14.46
C LEU A 690 17.02 -6.30 15.98
N GLU A 691 18.13 -6.86 16.50
CA GLU A 691 18.24 -7.22 17.93
C GLU A 691 18.51 -6.03 18.86
N LYS A 692 18.92 -4.89 18.31
CA LYS A 692 19.32 -3.68 19.04
C LYS A 692 18.73 -2.44 18.40
N ASP A 693 18.35 -1.48 19.22
CA ASP A 693 17.83 -0.20 18.76
C ASP A 693 18.99 0.70 18.29
N PRO A 694 19.12 0.98 16.98
CA PRO A 694 20.17 1.86 16.47
C PRO A 694 19.99 3.32 16.93
N ASN A 695 18.79 3.70 17.39
CA ASN A 695 18.51 5.04 17.92
C ASN A 695 18.81 5.17 19.42
N SER A 696 19.13 4.07 20.09
CA SER A 696 19.63 4.10 21.46
C SER A 696 21.11 4.47 21.46
N ALA A 697 21.50 5.45 22.27
CA ALA A 697 22.89 5.90 22.41
C ALA A 697 23.88 4.79 22.82
N GLN A 698 23.38 3.66 23.35
CA GLN A 698 24.19 2.52 23.79
C GLN A 698 23.91 1.22 22.99
N GLY A 699 23.04 1.26 21.97
CA GLY A 699 22.65 0.08 21.20
C GLY A 699 22.00 -1.00 22.08
N GLU A 700 21.07 -0.59 22.93
CA GLU A 700 20.33 -1.49 23.83
C GLU A 700 19.36 -2.39 23.04
N SER A 701 19.09 -3.59 23.57
CA SER A 701 18.06 -4.47 23.02
C SER A 701 16.66 -3.89 23.24
N PHE A 702 15.72 -4.17 22.33
CA PHE A 702 14.33 -3.75 22.47
C PHE A 702 13.69 -4.40 23.69
N CYS A 703 13.64 -3.66 24.79
CA CYS A 703 13.02 -4.09 26.03
C CYS A 703 11.80 -3.22 26.33
N LEU A 704 10.70 -3.81 26.78
CA LEU A 704 9.47 -3.10 27.16
C LEU A 704 9.10 -3.46 28.60
N ASN A 705 8.82 -2.46 29.44
CA ASN A 705 8.31 -2.68 30.78
C ASN A 705 6.80 -2.46 30.74
N LEU A 706 6.02 -3.46 31.10
CA LEU A 706 4.55 -3.32 31.12
C LEU A 706 4.08 -2.72 32.46
N PRO A 707 3.45 -1.53 32.46
CA PRO A 707 2.95 -0.91 33.68
C PRO A 707 1.66 -1.60 34.16
N ALA A 708 1.51 -1.78 35.47
CA ALA A 708 0.24 -2.22 36.06
C ALA A 708 -0.79 -1.07 36.10
N PRO A 709 -2.10 -1.34 36.07
CA PRO A 709 -2.76 -2.65 36.07
C PRO A 709 -2.78 -3.34 34.69
N TYR A 710 -2.69 -4.67 34.69
CA TYR A 710 -2.75 -5.48 33.47
C TYR A 710 -4.21 -5.84 33.10
N PRO A 711 -4.54 -5.93 31.80
CA PRO A 711 -5.86 -6.40 31.35
C PRO A 711 -6.01 -7.94 31.43
N PHE A 712 -4.93 -8.66 31.75
CA PHE A 712 -4.86 -10.12 31.81
C PHE A 712 -4.50 -10.60 33.23
N THR A 713 -4.74 -11.88 33.53
CA THR A 713 -4.57 -12.42 34.88
C THR A 713 -3.24 -13.16 35.04
N ILE A 714 -2.45 -12.76 36.04
CA ILE A 714 -1.19 -13.40 36.43
C ILE A 714 -1.35 -14.06 37.80
N VAL A 715 -1.09 -15.36 37.90
CA VAL A 715 -1.01 -16.11 39.16
C VAL A 715 0.35 -16.79 39.23
N SER A 716 1.14 -16.50 40.27
CA SER A 716 2.43 -17.16 40.54
C SER A 716 3.40 -17.20 39.33
N LYS A 717 3.50 -16.09 38.59
CA LYS A 717 4.33 -15.93 37.37
C LYS A 717 3.79 -16.63 36.10
N THR A 718 2.55 -17.08 36.13
CA THR A 718 1.86 -17.71 35.00
C THR A 718 0.66 -16.88 34.60
N ILE A 719 0.52 -16.59 33.30
CA ILE A 719 -0.70 -16.02 32.73
C ILE A 719 -1.73 -17.14 32.63
N THR A 720 -2.87 -16.97 33.29
CA THR A 720 -3.97 -17.95 33.32
C THR A 720 -5.14 -17.56 32.42
N ASP A 721 -5.18 -16.29 32.01
CA ASP A 721 -6.11 -15.72 31.03
C ASP A 721 -5.34 -14.62 30.27
N ASN A 722 -5.20 -14.76 28.94
CA ASN A 722 -4.45 -13.85 28.08
C ASN A 722 -5.31 -12.78 27.40
N ASN A 723 -6.59 -12.65 27.75
CA ASN A 723 -7.49 -11.66 27.14
C ASN A 723 -6.90 -10.23 27.20
N GLY A 724 -6.76 -9.60 26.03
CA GLY A 724 -6.27 -8.22 25.89
C GLY A 724 -4.74 -8.04 26.01
N LEU A 725 -3.97 -9.12 26.14
CA LEU A 725 -2.50 -9.08 26.22
C LEU A 725 -1.87 -8.48 24.95
N ASP A 726 -2.32 -8.91 23.79
CA ASP A 726 -1.84 -8.51 22.46
C ASP A 726 -1.93 -6.98 22.23
N ASN A 727 -3.14 -6.43 22.33
CA ASN A 727 -3.40 -5.01 22.21
C ASN A 727 -2.62 -4.18 23.25
N PHE A 728 -2.48 -4.68 24.48
CA PHE A 728 -1.77 -3.97 25.53
C PHE A 728 -0.27 -3.87 25.24
N VAL A 729 0.36 -4.99 24.89
CA VAL A 729 1.78 -5.05 24.51
C VAL A 729 2.07 -4.16 23.31
N LYS A 730 1.20 -4.19 22.29
CA LYS A 730 1.34 -3.36 21.09
C LYS A 730 1.30 -1.87 21.42
N ASN A 731 0.30 -1.42 22.17
CA ASN A 731 0.15 -0.01 22.53
C ASN A 731 1.34 0.50 23.36
N GLU A 732 1.84 -0.32 24.29
CA GLU A 732 3.01 0.04 25.08
C GLU A 732 4.30 0.06 24.24
N PHE A 733 4.44 -0.86 23.27
CA PHE A 733 5.53 -0.82 22.31
C PHE A 733 5.52 0.47 21.47
N GLU A 734 4.36 0.85 20.90
CA GLU A 734 4.21 2.08 20.10
C GLU A 734 4.39 3.37 20.93
N ARG A 735 4.12 3.33 22.24
CA ARG A 735 4.41 4.45 23.16
C ARG A 735 5.90 4.61 23.40
N LYS A 736 6.61 3.51 23.63
CA LYS A 736 8.05 3.53 23.94
C LYS A 736 8.90 3.74 22.70
N TYR A 737 8.52 3.10 21.60
CA TYR A 737 9.21 3.15 20.33
C TYR A 737 8.27 3.79 19.30
N SER A 738 8.72 4.88 18.66
CA SER A 738 7.96 5.56 17.60
C SER A 738 7.57 4.61 16.46
N THR A 739 6.66 5.05 15.60
CA THR A 739 6.17 4.31 14.40
C THR A 739 7.25 3.96 13.36
N VAL A 740 8.52 4.27 13.62
CA VAL A 740 9.67 3.91 12.78
C VAL A 740 9.79 2.39 12.59
N TYR A 741 9.32 1.57 13.55
CA TYR A 741 9.35 0.11 13.45
C TYR A 741 8.02 -0.52 13.00
N THR A 742 7.07 0.27 12.48
CA THR A 742 5.76 -0.24 12.06
C THR A 742 5.85 -1.36 11.02
N ASN A 743 6.84 -1.31 10.12
CA ASN A 743 7.03 -2.31 9.06
C ASN A 743 7.82 -3.56 9.49
N TYR A 744 8.24 -3.66 10.75
CA TYR A 744 8.90 -4.87 11.27
C TYR A 744 7.87 -5.89 11.77
N PHE A 745 8.13 -7.16 11.54
CA PHE A 745 7.37 -8.26 12.14
C PHE A 745 7.83 -8.47 13.59
N LYS A 746 6.94 -8.30 14.57
CA LYS A 746 7.32 -8.30 16.00
C LYS A 746 7.17 -9.68 16.63
N LEU A 747 8.22 -10.11 17.32
CA LEU A 747 8.22 -11.28 18.20
C LEU A 747 8.36 -10.81 19.63
N TYR A 748 7.29 -10.94 20.41
CA TYR A 748 7.23 -10.47 21.78
C TYR A 748 7.54 -11.62 22.74
N PHE A 749 8.63 -11.49 23.50
CA PHE A 749 9.11 -12.50 24.44
C PHE A 749 8.77 -12.09 25.87
N LEU A 750 7.82 -12.77 26.49
CA LEU A 750 7.38 -12.51 27.85
C LEU A 750 8.20 -13.32 28.87
N ASP A 751 8.48 -12.69 30.01
CA ASP A 751 9.11 -13.31 31.18
C ASP A 751 8.16 -14.21 32.01
N LEU A 752 6.90 -14.36 31.56
CA LEU A 752 5.83 -15.14 32.21
C LEU A 752 5.53 -16.43 31.43
N GLU A 753 5.16 -17.49 32.14
CA GLU A 753 4.64 -18.73 31.55
C GLU A 753 3.16 -18.55 31.15
N TYR A 754 2.63 -19.38 30.26
CA TYR A 754 1.19 -19.39 29.92
C TYR A 754 0.56 -20.76 30.15
N LYS A 755 -0.54 -20.78 30.92
CA LYS A 755 -1.29 -21.99 31.19
C LYS A 755 -2.75 -21.68 31.48
N GLU A 756 -3.62 -21.97 30.51
CA GLU A 756 -5.06 -22.00 30.75
C GLU A 756 -5.45 -23.14 31.71
N PRO A 757 -6.50 -22.96 32.52
CA PRO A 757 -7.07 -24.03 33.33
C PRO A 757 -7.36 -25.28 32.48
N ASN A 758 -6.88 -26.45 32.91
CA ASN A 758 -7.06 -27.75 32.24
C ASN A 758 -6.35 -27.93 30.88
N THR A 759 -5.34 -27.11 30.56
CA THR A 759 -4.49 -27.30 29.36
C THR A 759 -3.05 -27.65 29.73
N GLU A 760 -2.29 -28.22 28.77
CA GLU A 760 -0.86 -28.53 28.95
C GLU A 760 0.04 -27.28 28.91
N GLY A 761 -0.52 -26.06 28.81
CA GLY A 761 0.21 -24.81 28.59
C GLY A 761 0.60 -24.63 27.12
N ALA A 762 0.82 -23.38 26.69
CA ALA A 762 1.29 -23.07 25.33
C ALA A 762 2.59 -22.25 25.40
N GLY A 763 3.55 -22.59 24.54
CA GLY A 763 4.82 -21.85 24.43
C GLY A 763 4.68 -20.50 23.72
N GLY A 764 3.60 -20.29 22.96
CA GLY A 764 3.33 -19.05 22.23
C GLY A 764 2.05 -19.13 21.41
N TYR A 765 1.71 -18.04 20.75
CA TYR A 765 0.63 -17.97 19.76
C TYR A 765 0.84 -16.80 18.79
N PHE A 766 0.30 -16.92 17.58
CA PHE A 766 0.17 -15.84 16.61
C PHE A 766 -1.15 -15.06 16.78
N ASP A 767 -1.07 -13.73 16.79
CA ASP A 767 -2.23 -12.84 16.68
C ASP A 767 -2.42 -12.33 15.25
N SER A 768 -3.56 -12.71 14.69
CA SER A 768 -3.96 -12.40 13.31
C SER A 768 -4.26 -10.90 13.11
N VAL A 769 -4.75 -10.19 14.12
CA VAL A 769 -5.16 -8.77 14.00
C VAL A 769 -3.95 -7.85 14.05
N SER A 770 -3.06 -8.06 15.01
CA SER A 770 -1.86 -7.26 15.22
C SER A 770 -0.66 -7.74 14.41
N LYS A 771 -0.81 -8.86 13.68
CA LYS A 771 0.24 -9.53 12.90
C LYS A 771 1.54 -9.69 13.71
N CYS A 772 1.43 -10.18 14.94
CA CYS A 772 2.57 -10.39 15.83
C CYS A 772 2.52 -11.77 16.48
N VAL A 773 3.67 -12.23 16.98
CA VAL A 773 3.78 -13.50 17.70
C VAL A 773 4.12 -13.22 19.16
N MET A 774 3.37 -13.84 20.06
CA MET A 774 3.60 -13.83 21.50
C MET A 774 4.28 -15.13 21.91
N LEU A 775 5.41 -15.02 22.62
CA LEU A 775 6.20 -16.15 23.12
C LEU A 775 6.32 -16.04 24.63
N PHE A 776 5.99 -17.12 25.31
CA PHE A 776 6.00 -17.20 26.76
C PHE A 776 7.29 -17.83 27.29
N ASN A 777 7.60 -17.60 28.56
CA ASN A 777 8.71 -18.25 29.22
C ASN A 777 8.54 -19.78 29.16
N GLY A 778 9.59 -20.51 28.80
CA GLY A 778 9.54 -21.97 28.58
C GLY A 778 9.21 -22.41 27.15
N HIS A 779 9.08 -21.49 26.19
CA HIS A 779 8.95 -21.83 24.76
C HIS A 779 10.15 -22.61 24.22
N GLN A 780 9.92 -23.46 23.22
CA GLN A 780 10.98 -24.20 22.53
C GLN A 780 11.44 -23.43 21.28
N LYS A 781 12.63 -23.75 20.77
CA LYS A 781 13.17 -23.10 19.57
C LYS A 781 12.29 -23.28 18.33
N GLU A 782 11.56 -24.39 18.26
CA GLU A 782 10.62 -24.71 17.19
C GLU A 782 9.33 -23.91 17.29
N THR A 783 8.90 -23.51 18.50
CA THR A 783 7.71 -22.69 18.73
C THR A 783 7.81 -21.35 18.01
N ILE A 784 9.00 -20.74 17.98
CA ILE A 784 9.23 -19.48 17.28
C ILE A 784 8.92 -19.63 15.78
N ALA A 785 9.46 -20.67 15.15
CA ALA A 785 9.22 -20.94 13.74
C ALA A 785 7.76 -21.32 13.46
N HIS A 786 7.14 -22.08 14.36
CA HIS A 786 5.75 -22.49 14.28
C HIS A 786 4.82 -21.27 14.21
N GLU A 787 4.88 -20.39 15.19
CA GLU A 787 3.99 -19.22 15.22
C GLU A 787 4.30 -18.22 14.09
N CYS A 788 5.56 -18.11 13.66
CA CYS A 788 5.93 -17.29 12.49
C CYS A 788 5.32 -17.83 11.19
N LEU A 789 5.27 -19.15 11.00
CA LEU A 789 4.70 -19.75 9.80
C LEU A 789 3.17 -19.60 9.77
N HIS A 790 2.51 -19.70 10.92
CA HIS A 790 1.10 -19.31 11.06
C HIS A 790 0.87 -17.84 10.66
N ALA A 791 1.77 -16.95 11.09
CA ALA A 791 1.69 -15.53 10.70
C ALA A 791 1.84 -15.30 9.20
N LEU A 792 2.64 -16.13 8.53
CA LEU A 792 2.85 -16.09 7.09
C LEU A 792 1.73 -16.78 6.30
N GLY A 793 0.68 -17.25 6.98
CA GLY A 793 -0.50 -17.84 6.36
C GLY A 793 -0.34 -19.33 6.02
N LEU A 794 0.60 -20.03 6.64
CA LEU A 794 0.82 -21.45 6.38
C LEU A 794 0.18 -22.40 7.39
N PRO A 795 -0.46 -23.48 6.90
CA PRO A 795 -0.73 -24.66 7.71
C PRO A 795 0.53 -25.55 7.82
N HIS A 796 0.94 -25.91 9.05
CA HIS A 796 2.09 -26.80 9.32
C HIS A 796 1.94 -27.62 10.61
N SER A 797 2.87 -28.54 10.88
CA SER A 797 2.92 -29.45 12.02
C SER A 797 3.55 -28.84 13.27
N PHE A 798 3.23 -29.43 14.43
CA PHE A 798 3.91 -29.22 15.70
C PHE A 798 5.11 -30.16 15.82
N TYR A 799 6.23 -29.62 16.31
CA TYR A 799 7.38 -30.40 16.73
C TYR A 799 7.11 -31.06 18.09
N TYR A 800 7.35 -32.37 18.20
CA TYR A 800 7.30 -33.10 19.48
C TYR A 800 8.68 -33.66 19.81
N PRO A 801 9.44 -33.03 20.72
CA PRO A 801 10.66 -33.61 21.23
C PRO A 801 10.30 -34.65 22.28
N SER A 802 10.58 -35.91 22.05
CA SER A 802 10.39 -36.91 23.10
C SER A 802 11.42 -38.03 23.04
N GLU A 803 12.37 -37.99 23.97
CA GLU A 803 13.20 -39.15 24.33
C GLU A 803 12.36 -40.32 24.87
N ILE A 804 11.13 -40.06 25.34
CA ILE A 804 10.19 -41.07 25.84
C ILE A 804 9.71 -41.99 24.70
N TYR A 805 9.64 -41.51 23.45
CA TYR A 805 9.29 -42.35 22.29
C TYR A 805 10.48 -43.12 21.70
N LYS A 806 11.73 -42.65 21.90
CA LYS A 806 12.94 -43.36 21.46
C LYS A 806 13.12 -44.72 22.15
N SER A 807 12.70 -44.86 23.41
CA SER A 807 12.86 -46.10 24.18
C SER A 807 11.82 -47.18 23.86
N ARG A 808 10.77 -46.87 23.09
CA ARG A 808 9.65 -47.78 22.77
C ARG A 808 9.66 -48.34 21.34
N MET A 809 10.70 -48.07 20.55
CA MET A 809 10.77 -48.54 19.16
C MET A 809 11.41 -49.93 19.04
N GLU A 810 10.64 -50.89 18.53
CA GLU A 810 11.16 -52.20 18.10
C GLU A 810 12.07 -52.08 16.87
N GLU A 811 13.09 -52.93 16.86
CA GLU A 811 14.27 -53.00 15.99
C GLU A 811 14.02 -53.29 14.49
N LYS A 812 12.77 -53.27 13.99
CA LYS A 812 12.37 -53.95 12.74
C LYS A 812 12.41 -53.17 11.41
N ILE A 813 12.85 -51.92 11.37
CA ILE A 813 12.87 -51.11 10.12
C ILE A 813 14.28 -50.65 9.79
N ARG A 814 15.15 -51.56 9.34
CA ARG A 814 16.51 -51.21 8.90
C ARG A 814 16.78 -51.28 7.40
N ASP A 815 15.87 -51.81 6.57
CA ASP A 815 16.31 -52.33 5.26
C ASP A 815 15.51 -51.93 4.01
N LYS A 816 14.81 -50.80 4.01
CA LYS A 816 14.20 -50.31 2.77
C LYS A 816 14.42 -48.82 2.53
N ASN A 817 14.76 -48.52 1.29
CA ASN A 817 15.23 -47.27 0.70
C ASN A 817 14.24 -46.08 0.76
N PHE A 818 13.58 -45.82 1.90
CA PHE A 818 12.49 -44.86 2.00
C PHE A 818 12.88 -43.58 2.73
N PHE A 819 12.58 -42.44 2.11
CA PHE A 819 12.65 -41.12 2.73
C PHE A 819 11.26 -40.76 3.22
N VAL A 820 11.09 -40.89 4.54
CA VAL A 820 9.83 -40.84 5.28
C VAL A 820 9.87 -39.64 6.24
N PHE A 821 8.86 -38.79 6.25
CA PHE A 821 8.66 -37.79 7.30
C PHE A 821 7.58 -38.32 8.25
N LYS A 822 8.02 -38.96 9.32
CA LYS A 822 7.07 -39.53 10.28
C LYS A 822 6.45 -38.37 11.06
N ALA A 823 5.12 -38.33 11.14
CA ALA A 823 4.43 -37.35 11.97
C ALA A 823 5.00 -37.42 13.39
N MET A 824 5.32 -36.26 13.97
CA MET A 824 5.97 -36.12 15.29
C MET A 824 7.47 -36.48 15.34
N GLU A 825 8.11 -36.82 14.23
CA GLU A 825 9.57 -37.06 14.14
C GLU A 825 10.27 -36.21 13.05
N THR A 826 9.50 -35.51 12.21
CA THR A 826 10.05 -34.60 11.21
C THR A 826 10.69 -33.37 11.88
N ASN A 827 11.91 -33.03 11.45
CA ASN A 827 12.54 -31.76 11.80
C ASN A 827 12.23 -30.66 10.78
N ASN A 828 11.40 -30.97 9.78
CA ASN A 828 10.98 -30.01 8.78
C ASN A 828 9.62 -29.41 9.18
N ILE A 829 9.63 -28.20 9.73
CA ILE A 829 8.40 -27.52 10.15
C ILE A 829 7.52 -27.08 8.97
N MET A 830 8.00 -27.14 7.72
CA MET A 830 7.13 -26.94 6.56
C MET A 830 6.20 -28.14 6.32
N ASP A 831 6.36 -29.23 7.08
CA ASP A 831 5.53 -30.41 7.02
C ASP A 831 4.14 -30.20 7.65
N TYR A 832 3.05 -30.57 6.99
CA TYR A 832 1.67 -30.58 7.50
C TYR A 832 1.23 -31.97 8.00
N SER A 833 1.65 -32.34 9.22
CA SER A 833 1.33 -33.62 9.87
C SER A 833 0.65 -33.48 11.23
N HIS A 834 -0.24 -32.51 11.43
CA HIS A 834 -0.76 -32.18 12.76
C HIS A 834 -1.87 -33.13 13.24
N LEU A 835 -1.55 -34.13 14.08
CA LEU A 835 -2.45 -34.69 15.10
C LEU A 835 -1.69 -35.44 16.20
N GLY A 836 -1.76 -34.95 17.43
CA GLY A 836 -1.36 -35.72 18.63
C GLY A 836 -2.48 -36.59 19.21
N VAL A 837 -3.72 -36.38 18.76
CA VAL A 837 -4.93 -37.03 19.28
C VAL A 837 -5.83 -37.38 18.10
N ASN A 838 -6.38 -38.59 18.09
CA ASN A 838 -7.35 -38.99 17.09
C ASN A 838 -8.65 -38.16 17.26
N PRO A 839 -9.12 -37.41 16.25
CA PRO A 839 -10.22 -36.46 16.38
C PRO A 839 -11.58 -37.14 16.65
N VAL A 840 -11.70 -38.44 16.36
CA VAL A 840 -12.93 -39.21 16.58
C VAL A 840 -12.91 -39.92 17.93
N THR A 841 -11.81 -40.57 18.30
CA THR A 841 -11.73 -41.34 19.56
C THR A 841 -11.25 -40.51 20.75
N LYS A 842 -10.74 -39.29 20.51
CA LYS A 842 -10.06 -38.43 21.49
C LYS A 842 -8.88 -39.09 22.23
N ASN A 843 -8.42 -40.26 21.77
CA ASN A 843 -7.25 -40.93 22.30
C ASN A 843 -5.97 -40.34 21.72
N ARG A 844 -4.92 -40.23 22.55
CA ARG A 844 -3.58 -39.87 22.09
C ARG A 844 -3.11 -40.91 21.06
N ILE A 845 -2.47 -40.42 20.00
CA ILE A 845 -1.89 -41.29 18.98
C ILE A 845 -0.56 -41.79 19.53
N ASP A 846 -0.57 -42.98 20.13
CA ASP A 846 0.59 -43.57 20.81
C ASP A 846 1.68 -44.10 19.85
N SER A 847 1.50 -43.95 18.54
CA SER A 847 2.47 -44.42 17.53
C SER A 847 2.58 -43.43 16.37
N PRO A 848 3.78 -42.86 16.12
CA PRO A 848 4.00 -41.96 15.01
C PRO A 848 3.72 -42.66 13.67
N LYS A 849 2.88 -42.04 12.83
CA LYS A 849 2.51 -42.56 11.50
C LYS A 849 3.43 -41.96 10.45
N GLU A 850 3.92 -42.79 9.54
CA GLU A 850 4.66 -42.35 8.35
C GLU A 850 3.75 -41.47 7.49
N ARG A 851 4.21 -40.26 7.15
CA ARG A 851 3.50 -39.34 6.24
C ARG A 851 4.48 -38.84 5.18
N TYR A 852 3.94 -38.53 4.02
CA TYR A 852 4.75 -38.09 2.89
C TYR A 852 3.93 -37.06 2.13
N LEU A 853 4.43 -35.85 2.01
CA LEU A 853 3.66 -34.73 1.50
C LEU A 853 4.63 -33.83 0.71
N THR A 854 4.10 -33.15 -0.30
CA THR A 854 4.82 -32.16 -1.10
C THR A 854 4.55 -30.76 -0.56
N TRP A 855 5.55 -29.89 -0.56
CA TRP A 855 5.61 -28.63 0.18
C TRP A 855 5.99 -27.42 -0.71
N HIS A 856 6.38 -27.63 -1.97
CA HIS A 856 6.78 -26.58 -2.89
C HIS A 856 5.70 -25.49 -3.03
N TRP A 857 4.43 -25.90 -3.08
CA TRP A 857 3.30 -24.99 -3.11
C TRP A 857 3.21 -24.11 -1.84
N GLN A 858 3.57 -24.63 -0.66
CA GLN A 858 3.65 -23.80 0.55
C GLN A 858 4.78 -22.80 0.45
N TRP A 859 5.92 -23.17 -0.14
CA TRP A 859 7.02 -22.23 -0.35
C TRP A 859 6.56 -21.05 -1.21
N LEU A 860 5.77 -21.29 -2.26
CA LEU A 860 5.16 -20.25 -3.08
C LEU A 860 4.25 -19.33 -2.25
N ILE A 861 3.38 -19.90 -1.40
CA ILE A 861 2.49 -19.11 -0.53
C ILE A 861 3.28 -18.21 0.43
N VAL A 862 4.30 -18.76 1.13
CA VAL A 862 5.08 -17.92 2.07
C VAL A 862 5.76 -16.81 1.31
N ARG A 863 6.32 -17.10 0.13
CA ARG A 863 7.00 -16.14 -0.72
C ARG A 863 6.06 -15.06 -1.26
N GLU A 864 4.75 -15.25 -1.25
CA GLU A 864 3.76 -14.24 -1.63
C GLU A 864 3.20 -13.45 -0.43
N SER A 865 3.62 -13.78 0.80
CA SER A 865 3.12 -13.10 1.99
C SER A 865 3.43 -11.61 1.99
N THR A 866 2.43 -10.80 2.33
CA THR A 866 2.55 -9.35 2.53
C THR A 866 3.48 -8.96 3.67
N LEU A 867 3.86 -9.91 4.55
CA LEU A 867 4.85 -9.68 5.62
C LEU A 867 6.31 -9.63 5.10
N LEU A 868 6.51 -9.86 3.80
CA LEU A 868 7.83 -9.87 3.16
C LEU A 868 8.12 -8.61 2.32
N GLU A 869 7.24 -7.60 2.38
CA GLU A 869 7.37 -6.30 1.68
C GLU A 869 8.20 -5.27 2.45
#